data_AF-A0A819FQH8-F1
#
_entry.id   AF-A0A819FQH8-F1
#
_cell.length_a   1.000
_cell.length_b   1.000
_cell.length_c   1.000
_cell.angle_alpha   90.00
_cell.angle_beta   90.00
_cell.angle_gamma   90.00
#
_symmetry.space_group_name_H-M   'P 1'
#
loop_
_entity.id
_entity.type
_entity.pdbx_description
1 polymer ?
#
loop_
_entity_poly.entity_id
_entity_poly.type
_entity_poly.pdbx_seq_one_letter_code
_entity_poly.pdbx_strand_id
1 'polypeptide(L)'
;MAELSVISEFKHDYRQEQAIWWYTRECFIYQILNQALRTLDAGTIINMGFFIRDLHQQLQQLHEQQLPSYHGKPFIVYRGQGLLKTDFEKLKKTKGSLMSFDNFLSTSTKKDASLQFAKDALKNTNMVGILFIMTIDPRVSSTPFASIKEVSYYKAEEILFSMHTVFRVGAIKQMNNNDQLYQVELQLTADDDEHLQRLTKYITKEVGGGTGWNGLGMLLAKTGHYDKAEALYKALLEQPSSESDKATYYNNLGSVIHDQGDYEQAIKYYEKARGIREKTLPTNHLSLATSYNNIGSVYHNMGEYSNALSFFEKALVIKELTLPANHPDLAISYGNIGLMYNEMGEYSKALSFYEQVLETHEKTLPPNHPHLATSYNNIGLVYGNMGEYSKALSFYEKARGIHEKTLPTNHLSLATSYNNIGSVYHNMGEYSTALLFYQKAIGIQEKTLPPNHPHLATSNDNLGNLYHNMEEYSKALPFYEKSFGIRKKTLPANHPDLAVSYSNIGGVYIKIGEYSKALSFYKKTLGIREKTLAANHPHLATLYNNIGLVYTQMREYSTALLFYQKAIGIQEKTLPPNHPHLATSYDNLGNLYHNMEEYSKAFSFYEKSFEIRKKTLPASHPDLATSYNNIGSLYYNMKEHSKALSYLERALDIFKLSLPPNHPNLKTVKGWIKSVKEEL
;
A
#
# COMPACT_ATOMS: atom_id res chain seq x y z
N MET A 1 22.05 25.74 -35.47
CA MET A 1 23.31 26.53 -35.35
C MET A 1 23.23 27.60 -34.27
N ALA A 2 22.14 28.38 -34.16
CA ALA A 2 21.99 29.39 -33.10
C ALA A 2 22.09 28.82 -31.67
N GLU A 3 21.41 27.71 -31.36
CA GLU A 3 21.45 27.12 -30.02
C GLU A 3 22.83 26.53 -29.63
N LEU A 4 23.55 25.94 -30.58
CA LEU A 4 24.92 25.44 -30.35
C LEU A 4 25.92 26.56 -30.05
N SER A 5 25.72 27.74 -30.66
CA SER A 5 26.49 28.95 -30.35
C SER A 5 26.22 29.41 -28.92
N VAL A 6 24.96 29.42 -28.49
CA VAL A 6 24.56 29.80 -27.13
C VAL A 6 25.07 28.82 -26.08
N ILE A 7 25.14 27.51 -26.37
CA ILE A 7 25.76 26.53 -25.47
C ILE A 7 27.26 26.81 -25.29
N SER A 8 27.95 27.17 -26.37
CA SER A 8 29.39 27.46 -26.33
C SER A 8 29.67 28.75 -25.55
N GLU A 9 28.84 29.77 -25.75
CA GLU A 9 28.86 31.05 -25.02
C GLU A 9 28.55 30.82 -23.53
N PHE A 10 27.48 30.08 -23.20
CA PHE A 10 27.16 29.74 -21.81
C PHE A 10 28.31 29.00 -21.11
N LYS A 11 28.98 28.06 -21.80
CA LYS A 11 30.12 27.34 -21.23
C LYS A 11 31.32 28.25 -20.92
N HIS A 12 31.54 29.31 -21.70
CA HIS A 12 32.67 30.22 -21.54
C HIS A 12 32.34 31.38 -20.58
N ASP A 13 31.15 31.94 -20.70
CA ASP A 13 30.78 33.25 -20.14
C ASP A 13 29.79 33.16 -18.97
N TYR A 14 29.33 31.96 -18.59
CA TYR A 14 28.41 31.80 -17.44
C TYR A 14 28.94 32.44 -16.15
N ARG A 15 30.26 32.42 -15.92
CA ARG A 15 30.86 33.06 -14.74
C ARG A 15 31.07 34.57 -14.87
N GLN A 16 30.98 35.11 -16.09
CA GLN A 16 31.14 36.53 -16.36
C GLN A 16 29.81 37.28 -16.18
N GLU A 17 28.69 36.64 -16.51
CA GLU A 17 27.34 37.19 -16.42
C GLU A 17 26.53 36.60 -15.24
N GLN A 18 25.53 37.34 -14.76
CA GLN A 18 24.67 36.91 -13.64
C GLN A 18 23.68 35.80 -14.07
N ALA A 19 23.31 34.89 -13.18
CA ALA A 19 22.35 33.81 -13.44
C ALA A 19 20.96 34.36 -13.81
N ILE A 20 20.55 35.49 -13.23
CA ILE A 20 19.31 36.21 -13.61
C ILE A 20 19.36 36.70 -15.06
N TRP A 21 20.52 37.16 -15.53
CA TRP A 21 20.72 37.59 -16.91
C TRP A 21 20.48 36.42 -17.88
N TRP A 22 21.11 35.27 -17.60
CA TRP A 22 20.90 34.05 -18.38
C TRP A 22 19.47 33.52 -18.31
N TYR A 23 18.83 33.62 -17.15
CA TYR A 23 17.44 33.21 -16.97
C TYR A 23 16.46 34.07 -17.79
N THR A 24 16.77 35.35 -17.98
CA THR A 24 15.89 36.29 -18.70
C THR A 24 16.23 36.44 -20.18
N ARG A 25 17.35 35.87 -20.66
CA ARG A 25 17.72 35.88 -22.08
C ARG A 25 16.84 34.91 -22.87
N GLU A 26 16.53 35.28 -24.12
CA GLU A 26 15.86 34.39 -25.08
C GLU A 26 16.77 33.22 -25.49
N CYS A 27 16.81 32.21 -24.64
CA CYS A 27 17.59 31.00 -24.87
C CYS A 27 16.88 29.78 -24.29
N PHE A 28 17.42 28.60 -24.59
CA PHE A 28 16.85 27.33 -24.15
C PHE A 28 16.78 27.22 -22.61
N ILE A 29 17.63 27.92 -21.86
CA ILE A 29 17.74 27.80 -20.39
C ILE A 29 16.40 28.09 -19.71
N TYR A 30 15.77 29.21 -20.06
CA TYR A 30 14.47 29.59 -19.48
C TYR A 30 13.40 28.53 -19.77
N GLN A 31 13.33 28.06 -21.02
CA GLN A 31 12.31 27.10 -21.45
C GLN A 31 12.53 25.72 -20.83
N ILE A 32 13.76 25.19 -20.91
CA ILE A 32 14.12 23.88 -20.35
C ILE A 32 13.93 23.88 -18.84
N LEU A 33 14.43 24.89 -18.12
CA LEU A 33 14.28 24.95 -16.67
C LEU A 33 12.81 25.04 -16.25
N ASN A 34 12.04 25.95 -16.84
CA ASN A 34 10.64 26.12 -16.47
C ASN A 34 9.79 24.91 -16.84
N GLN A 35 10.10 24.22 -17.94
CA GLN A 35 9.45 22.97 -18.31
C GLN A 35 9.80 21.88 -17.30
N ALA A 36 11.09 21.69 -16.99
CA ALA A 36 11.56 20.67 -16.07
C ALA A 36 10.97 20.84 -14.66
N LEU A 37 10.91 22.07 -14.14
CA LEU A 37 10.29 22.36 -12.84
C LEU A 37 8.78 22.05 -12.84
N ARG A 38 8.05 22.40 -13.90
CA ARG A 38 6.61 22.10 -14.03
C ARG A 38 6.33 20.60 -14.17
N THR A 39 7.16 19.88 -14.90
CA THR A 39 6.99 18.44 -15.11
C THR A 39 7.64 17.59 -14.02
N LEU A 40 8.41 18.22 -13.11
CA LEU A 40 9.30 17.56 -12.16
C LEU A 40 10.25 16.57 -12.86
N ASP A 41 10.88 17.01 -13.95
CA ASP A 41 11.94 16.25 -14.61
C ASP A 41 13.22 16.27 -13.76
N ALA A 42 13.32 15.27 -12.88
CA ALA A 42 14.39 15.17 -11.88
C ALA A 42 15.79 15.20 -12.48
N GLY A 43 16.01 14.57 -13.64
CA GLY A 43 17.33 14.53 -14.28
C GLY A 43 17.78 15.92 -14.72
N THR A 44 16.89 16.66 -15.40
CA THR A 44 17.16 18.03 -15.82
C THR A 44 17.31 18.96 -14.62
N ILE A 45 16.46 18.85 -13.59
CA ILE A 45 16.55 19.69 -12.39
C ILE A 45 17.87 19.46 -11.64
N ILE A 46 18.30 18.21 -11.46
CA ILE A 46 19.59 17.88 -10.82
C ILE A 46 20.75 18.46 -11.64
N ASN A 47 20.76 18.23 -12.96
CA ASN A 47 21.83 18.71 -13.84
C ASN A 47 21.89 20.25 -13.89
N MET A 48 20.74 20.92 -13.80
CA MET A 48 20.65 22.38 -13.70
C MET A 48 20.72 22.89 -12.25
N GLY A 49 20.98 22.02 -11.27
CA GLY A 49 20.93 22.37 -9.85
C GLY A 49 21.90 23.48 -9.46
N PHE A 50 23.09 23.53 -10.08
CA PHE A 50 24.03 24.64 -9.88
C PHE A 50 23.44 25.98 -10.36
N PHE A 51 22.78 25.98 -11.51
CA PHE A 51 22.16 27.17 -12.08
C PHE A 51 20.99 27.65 -11.22
N ILE A 52 20.14 26.73 -10.77
CA ILE A 52 19.02 27.01 -9.86
C ILE A 52 19.53 27.61 -8.54
N ARG A 53 20.59 27.02 -7.97
CA ARG A 53 21.23 27.54 -6.74
C ARG A 53 21.77 28.94 -6.95
N ASP A 54 22.53 29.17 -8.02
CA ASP A 54 23.15 30.47 -8.28
C ASP A 54 22.07 31.54 -8.56
N LEU A 55 20.97 31.16 -9.22
CA LEU A 55 19.79 32.01 -9.41
C LEU A 55 19.11 32.38 -8.09
N HIS A 56 18.90 31.41 -7.19
CA HIS A 56 18.40 31.67 -5.83
C HIS A 56 19.33 32.57 -5.02
N GLN A 57 20.65 32.32 -5.06
CA GLN A 57 21.64 33.11 -4.32
C GLN A 57 21.68 34.56 -4.80
N GLN A 58 21.67 34.78 -6.11
CA GLN A 58 21.64 36.14 -6.66
C GLN A 58 20.32 36.85 -6.34
N LEU A 59 19.20 36.13 -6.41
CA LEU A 59 17.91 36.71 -6.05
C LEU A 59 17.85 37.09 -4.56
N GLN A 60 18.40 36.23 -3.67
CA GLN A 60 18.54 36.51 -2.25
C GLN A 60 19.38 37.77 -2.00
N GLN A 61 20.54 37.88 -2.65
CA GLN A 61 21.43 39.03 -2.50
C GLN A 61 20.74 40.34 -2.94
N LEU A 62 20.05 40.32 -4.08
CA LEU A 62 19.30 41.48 -4.56
C LEU A 62 18.12 41.81 -3.64
N HIS A 63 17.42 40.80 -3.14
CA HIS A 63 16.34 40.98 -2.18
C HIS A 63 16.83 41.72 -0.93
N GLU A 64 17.92 41.26 -0.32
CA GLU A 64 18.53 41.89 0.86
C GLU A 64 18.98 43.34 0.60
N GLN A 65 19.55 43.61 -0.58
CA GLN A 65 19.94 44.96 -0.99
C GLN A 65 18.75 45.91 -1.19
N GLN A 66 17.64 45.39 -1.74
CA GLN A 66 16.46 46.19 -2.08
C GLN A 66 15.47 46.30 -0.92
N LEU A 67 15.49 45.39 0.06
CA LEU A 67 14.55 45.34 1.17
C LEU A 67 14.36 46.69 1.90
N PRO A 68 15.42 47.47 2.20
CA PRO A 68 15.26 48.76 2.88
C PRO A 68 14.46 49.79 2.07
N SER A 69 14.47 49.70 0.74
CA SER A 69 13.81 50.67 -0.16
C SER A 69 12.27 50.58 -0.10
N TYR A 70 11.72 49.46 0.34
CA TYR A 70 10.28 49.27 0.47
C TYR A 70 9.71 49.89 1.76
N HIS A 71 10.56 50.32 2.70
CA HIS A 71 10.16 50.91 3.99
C HIS A 71 9.10 50.10 4.77
N GLY A 72 9.06 48.78 4.59
CA GLY A 72 8.08 47.91 5.23
C GLY A 72 6.63 48.10 4.75
N LYS A 73 6.39 48.84 3.67
CA LYS A 73 5.05 49.12 3.14
C LYS A 73 4.62 48.04 2.15
N PRO A 74 3.42 47.45 2.30
CA PRO A 74 2.89 46.53 1.31
C PRO A 74 2.73 47.18 -0.06
N PHE A 75 2.98 46.42 -1.12
CA PHE A 75 2.80 46.86 -2.50
C PHE A 75 2.11 45.78 -3.35
N ILE A 76 1.66 46.15 -4.54
CA ILE A 76 0.91 45.24 -5.43
C ILE A 76 1.75 44.94 -6.67
N VAL A 77 1.79 43.67 -7.03
CA VAL A 77 2.29 43.20 -8.33
C VAL A 77 1.22 42.42 -9.07
N TYR A 78 1.36 42.35 -10.38
CA TYR A 78 0.41 41.74 -11.28
C TYR A 78 1.08 40.63 -12.08
N ARG A 79 0.30 39.61 -12.40
CA ARG A 79 0.68 38.56 -13.34
C ARG A 79 -0.53 38.10 -14.14
N GLY A 80 -0.44 38.16 -15.46
CA GLY A 80 -1.43 37.55 -16.33
C GLY A 80 -0.97 36.21 -16.88
N GLN A 81 -1.85 35.22 -16.89
CA GLN A 81 -1.60 33.94 -17.56
C GLN A 81 -2.90 33.23 -17.93
N GLY A 82 -2.80 32.29 -18.86
CA GLY A 82 -3.85 31.30 -19.11
C GLY A 82 -3.80 30.14 -18.11
N LEU A 83 -4.97 29.65 -17.72
CA LEU A 83 -5.13 28.36 -17.04
C LEU A 83 -6.09 27.49 -17.84
N LEU A 84 -5.88 26.18 -17.86
CA LEU A 84 -6.89 25.25 -18.37
C LEU A 84 -8.16 25.36 -17.52
N LYS A 85 -9.34 25.24 -18.16
CA LYS A 85 -10.63 25.27 -17.46
C LYS A 85 -10.69 24.30 -16.27
N THR A 86 -10.11 23.11 -16.43
CA THR A 86 -10.04 22.09 -15.37
C THR A 86 -9.23 22.55 -14.16
N ASP A 87 -8.12 23.25 -14.36
CA ASP A 87 -7.29 23.75 -13.28
C ASP A 87 -7.88 25.01 -12.64
N PHE A 88 -8.59 25.82 -13.42
CA PHE A 88 -9.36 26.93 -12.89
C PHE A 88 -10.49 26.47 -11.95
N GLU A 89 -11.18 25.38 -12.26
CA GLU A 89 -12.19 24.79 -11.36
C GLU A 89 -11.58 24.25 -10.06
N LYS A 90 -10.31 23.81 -10.08
CA LYS A 90 -9.56 23.51 -8.84
C LYS A 90 -9.27 24.79 -8.07
N LEU A 91 -8.78 25.84 -8.74
CA LEU A 91 -8.48 27.14 -8.13
C LEU A 91 -9.71 27.77 -7.45
N LYS A 92 -10.91 27.62 -8.02
CA LYS A 92 -12.16 28.09 -7.39
C LYS A 92 -12.41 27.42 -6.02
N LYS A 93 -12.05 26.14 -5.90
CA LYS A 93 -12.23 25.36 -4.66
C LYS A 93 -11.17 25.69 -3.61
N THR A 94 -10.07 26.34 -3.99
CA THR A 94 -8.98 26.72 -3.07
C THR A 94 -9.15 28.11 -2.47
N LYS A 95 -10.32 28.75 -2.58
CA LYS A 95 -10.58 30.06 -1.94
C LYS A 95 -10.32 29.96 -0.43
N GLY A 96 -9.51 30.87 0.11
CA GLY A 96 -9.07 30.87 1.51
C GLY A 96 -7.99 29.85 1.84
N SER A 97 -7.55 29.03 0.89
CA SER A 97 -6.45 28.07 1.04
C SER A 97 -5.12 28.65 0.53
N LEU A 98 -4.06 27.83 0.58
CA LEU A 98 -2.73 28.17 0.09
C LEU A 98 -2.55 27.71 -1.36
N MET A 99 -1.77 28.47 -2.12
CA MET A 99 -1.34 28.17 -3.49
C MET A 99 0.14 28.52 -3.62
N SER A 100 0.95 27.62 -4.19
CA SER A 100 2.35 27.91 -4.55
C SER A 100 2.56 27.94 -6.05
N PHE A 101 3.64 28.58 -6.46
CA PHE A 101 4.17 28.50 -7.82
C PHE A 101 5.46 27.66 -7.81
N ASP A 102 5.51 26.64 -8.67
CA ASP A 102 6.64 25.68 -8.71
C ASP A 102 7.88 26.21 -9.45
N ASN A 103 7.78 27.40 -10.06
CA ASN A 103 8.83 28.06 -10.82
C ASN A 103 9.16 29.43 -10.24
N PHE A 104 10.27 30.02 -10.67
CA PHE A 104 10.54 31.44 -10.42
C PHE A 104 9.42 32.29 -11.03
N LEU A 105 8.79 33.09 -10.18
CA LEU A 105 7.55 33.77 -10.51
C LEU A 105 7.87 35.19 -10.98
N SER A 106 7.76 35.40 -12.29
CA SER A 106 7.87 36.70 -12.93
C SER A 106 6.56 37.50 -12.80
N THR A 107 6.68 38.77 -12.39
CA THR A 107 5.55 39.69 -12.16
C THR A 107 5.91 41.12 -12.60
N SER A 108 4.91 41.99 -12.75
CA SER A 108 5.10 43.40 -13.10
C SER A 108 4.29 44.31 -12.16
N THR A 109 4.78 45.50 -11.87
CA THR A 109 4.00 46.54 -11.18
C THR A 109 2.94 47.19 -12.09
N LYS A 110 3.02 46.94 -13.41
CA LYS A 110 2.07 47.45 -14.41
C LYS A 110 0.94 46.46 -14.66
N LYS A 111 -0.27 46.86 -14.22
CA LYS A 111 -1.50 46.08 -14.42
C LYS A 111 -1.79 45.79 -15.89
N ASP A 112 -1.67 46.78 -16.77
CA ASP A 112 -2.07 46.65 -18.18
C ASP A 112 -1.17 45.67 -18.95
N ALA A 113 0.13 45.68 -18.67
CA ALA A 113 1.08 44.75 -19.26
C ALA A 113 0.72 43.30 -18.88
N SER A 114 0.43 43.06 -17.60
CA SER A 114 -0.02 41.74 -17.11
C SER A 114 -1.38 41.34 -17.69
N LEU A 115 -2.33 42.28 -17.77
CA LEU A 115 -3.67 41.99 -18.31
C LEU A 115 -3.61 41.54 -19.77
N GLN A 116 -2.66 42.04 -20.57
CA GLN A 116 -2.49 41.60 -21.94
C GLN A 116 -2.16 40.10 -22.03
N PHE A 117 -1.25 39.60 -21.19
CA PHE A 117 -0.94 38.16 -21.12
C PHE A 117 -2.14 37.30 -20.71
N ALA A 118 -3.00 37.80 -19.80
CA ALA A 118 -4.24 37.11 -19.45
C ALA A 118 -5.22 37.08 -20.62
N LYS A 119 -5.32 38.17 -21.39
CA LYS A 119 -6.17 38.24 -22.59
C LYS A 119 -5.66 37.37 -23.72
N ASP A 120 -4.35 37.22 -23.88
CA ASP A 120 -3.77 36.35 -24.91
C ASP A 120 -4.18 34.89 -24.75
N ALA A 121 -4.45 34.44 -23.52
CA ALA A 121 -4.97 33.11 -23.25
C ALA A 121 -6.37 32.86 -23.84
N LEU A 122 -7.17 33.92 -24.06
CA LEU A 122 -8.51 33.84 -24.64
C LEU A 122 -8.50 33.39 -26.11
N LYS A 123 -7.33 33.39 -26.77
CA LYS A 123 -7.14 32.80 -28.10
C LYS A 123 -7.38 31.29 -28.12
N ASN A 124 -7.32 30.63 -26.96
CA ASN A 124 -7.58 29.20 -26.81
C ASN A 124 -8.89 28.99 -26.03
N THR A 125 -9.88 28.37 -26.68
CA THR A 125 -11.22 28.14 -26.11
C THR A 125 -11.24 27.19 -24.89
N ASN A 126 -10.17 26.44 -24.65
CA ASN A 126 -10.01 25.56 -23.50
C ASN A 126 -9.32 26.23 -22.30
N MET A 127 -8.89 27.48 -22.45
CA MET A 127 -8.24 28.26 -21.39
C MET A 127 -9.15 29.35 -20.83
N VAL A 128 -8.79 29.78 -19.62
CA VAL A 128 -9.34 30.90 -18.90
C VAL A 128 -8.19 31.88 -18.65
N GLY A 129 -8.37 33.13 -19.03
CA GLY A 129 -7.43 34.19 -18.71
C GLY A 129 -7.55 34.59 -17.25
N ILE A 130 -6.43 34.61 -16.53
CA ILE A 130 -6.37 34.98 -15.12
C ILE A 130 -5.42 36.16 -14.96
N LEU A 131 -5.92 37.23 -14.34
CA LEU A 131 -5.11 38.31 -13.79
C LEU A 131 -4.94 38.09 -12.30
N PHE A 132 -3.76 37.66 -11.87
CA PHE A 132 -3.42 37.64 -10.46
C PHE A 132 -3.07 39.05 -9.99
N ILE A 133 -3.67 39.43 -8.87
CA ILE A 133 -3.40 40.68 -8.14
C ILE A 133 -2.76 40.26 -6.82
N MET A 134 -1.45 40.42 -6.71
CA MET A 134 -0.65 39.89 -5.61
C MET A 134 -0.26 41.02 -4.66
N THR A 135 -0.71 40.92 -3.41
CA THR A 135 -0.31 41.84 -2.33
C THR A 135 0.92 41.30 -1.64
N ILE A 136 1.99 42.08 -1.66
CA ILE A 136 3.32 41.72 -1.17
C ILE A 136 3.61 42.54 0.07
N ASP A 137 3.73 41.88 1.21
CA ASP A 137 4.27 42.51 2.42
C ASP A 137 5.78 42.24 2.49
N PRO A 138 6.64 43.25 2.32
CA PRO A 138 8.09 43.06 2.30
C PRO A 138 8.64 42.58 3.65
N ARG A 139 7.86 42.60 4.73
CA ARG A 139 8.29 42.08 6.05
C ARG A 139 8.29 40.55 6.11
N VAL A 140 7.64 39.89 5.14
CA VAL A 140 7.67 38.42 5.00
C VAL A 140 9.05 38.00 4.48
N SER A 141 9.89 37.50 5.38
CA SER A 141 11.28 37.14 5.07
C SER A 141 11.45 35.75 4.45
N SER A 142 10.41 34.92 4.41
CA SER A 142 10.51 33.51 3.99
C SER A 142 10.66 33.34 2.48
N THR A 143 10.31 34.35 1.68
CA THR A 143 10.38 34.28 0.22
C THR A 143 11.19 35.44 -0.35
N PRO A 144 12.36 35.15 -0.94
CA PRO A 144 13.16 36.15 -1.64
C PRO A 144 12.48 36.64 -2.92
N PHE A 145 12.46 37.96 -3.09
CA PHE A 145 12.01 38.61 -4.32
C PHE A 145 12.82 39.88 -4.59
N ALA A 146 13.01 40.24 -5.85
CA ALA A 146 13.72 41.47 -6.19
C ALA A 146 13.24 42.05 -7.52
N SER A 147 13.36 43.36 -7.67
CA SER A 147 13.35 43.97 -9.00
C SER A 147 14.61 43.56 -9.76
N ILE A 148 14.44 42.99 -10.94
CA ILE A 148 15.55 42.51 -11.77
C ILE A 148 15.86 43.43 -12.96
N LYS A 149 15.31 44.64 -12.97
CA LYS A 149 15.44 45.59 -14.09
C LYS A 149 16.90 45.88 -14.47
N GLU A 150 17.78 46.03 -13.49
CA GLU A 150 19.18 46.42 -13.77
C GLU A 150 20.09 45.23 -14.13
N VAL A 151 19.64 44.00 -13.84
CA VAL A 151 20.43 42.75 -13.98
C VAL A 151 19.88 41.78 -15.03
N SER A 152 18.65 41.99 -15.50
CA SER A 152 18.01 41.17 -16.54
C SER A 152 18.52 41.50 -17.94
N TYR A 153 18.45 40.53 -18.84
CA TYR A 153 18.84 40.67 -20.25
C TYR A 153 18.07 41.80 -20.95
N TYR A 154 16.75 41.83 -20.79
CA TYR A 154 15.87 42.82 -21.44
C TYR A 154 15.81 44.16 -20.72
N LYS A 155 16.35 44.26 -19.50
CA LYS A 155 16.26 45.43 -18.61
C LYS A 155 14.83 45.97 -18.42
N ALA A 156 13.86 45.05 -18.42
CA ALA A 156 12.45 45.37 -18.30
C ALA A 156 12.04 45.55 -16.83
N GLU A 157 10.95 46.28 -16.59
CA GLU A 157 10.38 46.43 -15.24
C GLU A 157 9.70 45.11 -14.84
N GLU A 158 10.42 44.32 -14.03
CA GLU A 158 10.02 43.00 -13.60
C GLU A 158 10.43 42.79 -12.14
N ILE A 159 9.53 42.19 -11.36
CA ILE A 159 9.81 41.68 -10.02
C ILE A 159 9.77 40.15 -10.10
N LEU A 160 10.91 39.54 -9.80
CA LEU A 160 11.08 38.10 -9.81
C LEU A 160 11.03 37.56 -8.38
N PHE A 161 10.26 36.51 -8.18
CA PHE A 161 10.15 35.79 -6.91
C PHE A 161 10.84 34.43 -7.02
N SER A 162 11.36 33.94 -5.90
CA SER A 162 11.95 32.61 -5.80
C SER A 162 10.91 31.51 -6.05
N MET A 163 11.39 30.31 -6.37
CA MET A 163 10.52 29.14 -6.43
C MET A 163 9.79 28.88 -5.10
N HIS A 164 8.67 28.17 -5.19
CA HIS A 164 7.84 27.77 -4.04
C HIS A 164 7.30 28.91 -3.19
N THR A 165 7.22 30.12 -3.77
CA THR A 165 6.52 31.23 -3.14
C THR A 165 5.07 30.83 -2.88
N VAL A 166 4.62 30.96 -1.64
CA VAL A 166 3.27 30.57 -1.20
C VAL A 166 2.41 31.82 -1.05
N PHE A 167 1.19 31.74 -1.56
CA PHE A 167 0.17 32.77 -1.46
C PHE A 167 -1.12 32.22 -0.87
N ARG A 168 -1.81 33.03 -0.08
CA ARG A 168 -3.20 32.77 0.30
C ARG A 168 -4.14 33.27 -0.79
N VAL A 169 -5.03 32.40 -1.23
CA VAL A 169 -6.01 32.71 -2.29
C VAL A 169 -7.16 33.50 -1.69
N GLY A 170 -7.28 34.75 -2.12
CA GLY A 170 -8.33 35.70 -1.72
C GLY A 170 -9.58 35.60 -2.61
N ALA A 171 -10.15 36.75 -2.98
CA ALA A 171 -11.33 36.77 -3.83
C ALA A 171 -11.02 36.38 -5.27
N ILE A 172 -11.92 35.58 -5.86
CA ILE A 172 -11.93 35.25 -7.29
C ILE A 172 -13.15 35.94 -7.88
N LYS A 173 -12.93 36.87 -8.83
CA LYS A 173 -13.99 37.70 -9.42
C LYS A 173 -13.91 37.64 -10.94
N GLN A 174 -15.06 37.53 -11.60
CA GLN A 174 -15.16 37.61 -13.04
C GLN A 174 -14.92 39.04 -13.53
N MET A 175 -14.25 39.20 -14.67
CA MET A 175 -13.96 40.51 -15.27
C MET A 175 -14.86 40.77 -16.48
N ASN A 176 -15.42 41.98 -16.57
CA ASN A 176 -16.10 42.53 -17.74
C ASN A 176 -17.22 41.65 -18.33
N ASN A 177 -17.93 40.87 -17.51
CA ASN A 177 -18.94 39.89 -17.96
C ASN A 177 -18.41 38.89 -19.02
N ASN A 178 -17.11 38.66 -19.08
CA ASN A 178 -16.49 37.65 -19.92
C ASN A 178 -16.33 36.36 -19.11
N ASP A 179 -16.98 35.28 -19.52
CA ASP A 179 -16.98 33.98 -18.82
C ASP A 179 -15.62 33.27 -18.81
N GLN A 180 -14.62 33.85 -19.49
CA GLN A 180 -13.28 33.29 -19.61
C GLN A 180 -12.18 34.22 -19.06
N LEU A 181 -12.52 35.34 -18.42
CA LEU A 181 -11.53 36.26 -17.85
C LEU A 181 -11.83 36.58 -16.38
N TYR A 182 -10.88 36.31 -15.49
CA TYR A 182 -11.05 36.49 -14.05
C TYR A 182 -9.86 37.22 -13.42
N GLN A 183 -10.13 37.91 -12.32
CA GLN A 183 -9.13 38.40 -11.39
C GLN A 183 -9.09 37.53 -10.14
N VAL A 184 -7.89 37.25 -9.66
CA VAL A 184 -7.66 36.44 -8.47
C VAL A 184 -6.75 37.22 -7.54
N GLU A 185 -7.25 37.55 -6.36
CA GLU A 185 -6.46 38.19 -5.31
C GLU A 185 -5.58 37.15 -4.61
N LEU A 186 -4.30 37.46 -4.47
CA LEU A 186 -3.31 36.64 -3.78
C LEU A 186 -2.61 37.49 -2.72
N GLN A 187 -2.38 36.92 -1.55
CA GLN A 187 -1.62 37.57 -0.49
C GLN A 187 -0.39 36.73 -0.17
N LEU A 188 0.80 37.32 -0.19
CA LEU A 188 2.04 36.62 0.17
C LEU A 188 1.93 36.13 1.62
N THR A 189 2.26 34.86 1.85
CA THR A 189 2.21 34.24 3.19
C THR A 189 3.62 33.94 3.71
N ALA A 190 3.78 33.99 5.03
CA ALA A 190 5.02 33.67 5.72
C ALA A 190 4.99 32.26 6.34
N ASP A 191 6.14 31.82 6.87
CA ASP A 191 6.31 30.50 7.51
C ASP A 191 5.57 30.37 8.85
N ASP A 192 5.01 31.46 9.38
CA ASP A 192 4.17 31.48 10.57
C ASP A 192 2.69 31.19 10.28
N ASP A 193 2.30 31.05 9.01
CA ASP A 193 0.95 30.66 8.63
C ASP A 193 0.58 29.27 9.18
N GLU A 194 -0.50 29.19 9.95
CA GLU A 194 -0.92 27.97 10.67
C GLU A 194 -1.11 26.77 9.72
N HIS A 195 -1.69 27.00 8.53
CA HIS A 195 -1.93 25.93 7.57
C HIS A 195 -0.62 25.43 6.96
N LEU A 196 0.30 26.35 6.66
CA LEU A 196 1.62 26.02 6.13
C LEU A 196 2.44 25.24 7.17
N GLN A 197 2.46 25.67 8.43
CA GLN A 197 3.16 24.96 9.50
C GLN A 197 2.62 23.55 9.73
N ARG A 198 1.28 23.39 9.71
CA ARG A 198 0.65 22.08 9.86
C ARG A 198 1.01 21.16 8.71
N LEU A 199 1.01 21.67 7.48
CA LEU A 199 1.42 20.93 6.30
C LEU A 199 2.90 20.52 6.37
N THR A 200 3.80 21.45 6.69
CA THR A 200 5.24 21.19 6.82
C THR A 200 5.53 20.15 7.90
N LYS A 201 4.87 20.24 9.08
CA LYS A 201 4.99 19.23 10.14
C LYS A 201 4.51 17.86 9.67
N TYR A 202 3.38 17.81 8.96
CA TYR A 202 2.85 16.57 8.40
C TYR A 202 3.82 15.96 7.38
N ILE A 203 4.28 16.73 6.40
CA ILE A 203 5.24 16.25 5.39
C ILE A 203 6.53 15.78 6.06
N THR A 204 7.09 16.55 6.99
CA THR A 204 8.33 16.23 7.70
C THR A 204 8.20 14.91 8.48
N LYS A 205 7.06 14.72 9.15
CA LYS A 205 6.74 13.46 9.84
C LYS A 205 6.64 12.30 8.85
N GLU A 206 5.97 12.51 7.71
CA GLU A 206 5.79 11.48 6.69
C GLU A 206 7.10 11.06 6.03
N VAL A 207 8.01 12.00 5.74
CA VAL A 207 9.32 11.67 5.14
C VAL A 207 10.38 11.21 6.16
N GLY A 208 10.01 11.09 7.44
CA GLY A 208 10.88 10.51 8.49
C GLY A 208 12.19 11.27 8.70
N GLY A 209 12.21 12.59 8.46
CA GLY A 209 13.41 13.43 8.61
C GLY A 209 14.37 13.44 7.41
N GLY A 210 14.03 12.80 6.28
CA GLY A 210 14.79 12.96 5.05
C GLY A 210 14.77 14.40 4.55
N THR A 211 15.94 15.00 4.30
CA THR A 211 16.08 16.36 3.76
C THR A 211 16.60 16.34 2.31
N GLY A 212 16.45 17.47 1.61
CA GLY A 212 16.93 17.65 0.24
C GLY A 212 16.34 16.64 -0.76
N TRP A 213 17.17 16.16 -1.69
CA TRP A 213 16.76 15.24 -2.75
C TRP A 213 16.27 13.89 -2.21
N ASN A 214 16.83 13.41 -1.10
CA ASN A 214 16.39 12.17 -0.49
C ASN A 214 14.96 12.29 0.07
N GLY A 215 14.68 13.39 0.77
CA GLY A 215 13.32 13.68 1.24
C GLY A 215 12.32 13.82 0.09
N LEU A 216 12.71 14.47 -1.00
CA LEU A 216 11.87 14.59 -2.20
C LEU A 216 11.56 13.23 -2.81
N GLY A 217 12.55 12.35 -2.95
CA GLY A 217 12.34 11.01 -3.49
C GLY A 217 11.37 10.19 -2.65
N MET A 218 11.49 10.25 -1.32
CA MET A 218 10.54 9.60 -0.40
C MET A 218 9.13 10.18 -0.52
N LEU A 219 9.00 11.51 -0.66
CA LEU A 219 7.71 12.17 -0.85
C LEU A 219 7.05 11.78 -2.18
N LEU A 220 7.84 11.72 -3.26
CA LEU A 220 7.36 11.26 -4.56
C LEU A 220 6.85 9.81 -4.49
N ALA A 221 7.59 8.93 -3.82
CA ALA A 221 7.17 7.56 -3.59
C ALA A 221 5.85 7.48 -2.79
N LYS A 222 5.78 8.16 -1.65
CA LYS A 222 4.57 8.19 -0.80
C LYS A 222 3.33 8.79 -1.48
N THR A 223 3.53 9.69 -2.44
CA THR A 223 2.44 10.29 -3.22
C THR A 223 2.11 9.49 -4.50
N GLY A 224 2.72 8.31 -4.69
CA GLY A 224 2.47 7.41 -5.81
C GLY A 224 3.17 7.79 -7.12
N HIS A 225 4.05 8.79 -7.11
CA HIS A 225 4.86 9.19 -8.27
C HIS A 225 6.13 8.33 -8.37
N TYR A 226 5.96 7.01 -8.39
CA TYR A 226 7.07 6.05 -8.32
C TYR A 226 8.08 6.23 -9.45
N ASP A 227 7.63 6.44 -10.70
CA ASP A 227 8.53 6.65 -11.86
C ASP A 227 9.44 7.86 -11.66
N LYS A 228 8.93 8.94 -11.06
CA LYS A 228 9.71 10.16 -10.78
C LYS A 228 10.67 9.94 -9.61
N ALA A 229 10.24 9.23 -8.58
CA ALA A 229 11.11 8.86 -7.46
C ALA A 229 12.27 7.96 -7.93
N GLU A 230 11.97 6.99 -8.80
CA GLU A 230 12.95 6.10 -9.40
C GLU A 230 13.96 6.86 -10.26
N ALA A 231 13.48 7.72 -11.16
CA ALA A 231 14.33 8.57 -12.00
C ALA A 231 15.23 9.48 -11.15
N LEU A 232 14.69 10.06 -10.08
CA LEU A 232 15.44 10.89 -9.15
C LEU A 232 16.59 10.11 -8.49
N TYR A 233 16.31 8.95 -7.88
CA TYR A 233 17.36 8.17 -7.21
C TYR A 233 18.40 7.63 -8.19
N LYS A 234 18.00 7.26 -9.42
CA LYS A 234 18.96 6.89 -10.49
C LYS A 234 19.87 8.06 -10.85
N ALA A 235 19.33 9.26 -11.04
CA ALA A 235 20.12 10.45 -11.32
C ALA A 235 21.08 10.79 -10.15
N LEU A 236 20.64 10.64 -8.89
CA LEU A 236 21.50 10.85 -7.72
C LEU A 236 22.66 9.84 -7.65
N LEU A 237 22.45 8.61 -8.10
CA LEU A 237 23.50 7.57 -8.15
C LEU A 237 24.56 7.84 -9.23
N GLU A 238 24.23 8.60 -10.28
CA GLU A 238 25.18 9.04 -11.30
C GLU A 238 26.04 10.22 -10.82
N GLN A 239 25.59 10.96 -9.81
CA GLN A 239 26.33 12.08 -9.23
C GLN A 239 27.42 11.59 -8.27
N PRO A 240 28.56 12.31 -8.16
CA PRO A 240 29.56 12.06 -7.13
C PRO A 240 28.95 12.18 -5.74
N SER A 241 28.90 11.07 -5.00
CA SER A 241 28.32 10.98 -3.66
C SER A 241 29.09 9.99 -2.80
N SER A 242 28.97 10.12 -1.47
CA SER A 242 29.66 9.22 -0.55
C SER A 242 29.10 7.79 -0.65
N GLU A 243 29.88 6.79 -0.26
CA GLU A 243 29.38 5.40 -0.22
C GLU A 243 28.16 5.26 0.71
N SER A 244 28.10 6.04 1.79
CA SER A 244 26.94 6.09 2.68
C SER A 244 25.68 6.62 1.97
N ASP A 245 25.83 7.68 1.17
CA ASP A 245 24.73 8.25 0.38
C ASP A 245 24.26 7.28 -0.70
N LYS A 246 25.20 6.66 -1.43
CA LYS A 246 24.88 5.63 -2.42
C LYS A 246 24.13 4.46 -1.81
N ALA A 247 24.53 3.99 -0.63
CA ALA A 247 23.82 2.93 0.07
C ALA A 247 22.38 3.36 0.43
N THR A 248 22.18 4.62 0.82
CA THR A 248 20.86 5.19 1.11
C THR A 248 20.01 5.31 -0.15
N TYR A 249 20.59 5.79 -1.27
CA TYR A 249 19.89 5.89 -2.55
C TYR A 249 19.50 4.52 -3.09
N TYR A 250 20.40 3.53 -3.05
CA TYR A 250 20.05 2.15 -3.42
C TYR A 250 18.96 1.56 -2.52
N ASN A 251 18.99 1.83 -1.22
CA ASN A 251 17.95 1.39 -0.30
C ASN A 251 16.58 2.00 -0.66
N ASN A 252 16.54 3.29 -0.92
CA ASN A 252 15.29 3.98 -1.21
C ASN A 252 14.77 3.68 -2.61
N LEU A 253 15.67 3.49 -3.57
CA LEU A 253 15.33 2.93 -4.88
C LEU A 253 14.75 1.52 -4.73
N GLY A 254 15.36 0.66 -3.91
CA GLY A 254 14.81 -0.65 -3.55
C GLY A 254 13.39 -0.55 -2.98
N SER A 255 13.12 0.42 -2.10
CA SER A 255 11.78 0.68 -1.56
C SER A 255 10.78 1.13 -2.63
N VAL A 256 11.16 2.04 -3.52
CA VAL A 256 10.29 2.49 -4.62
C VAL A 256 9.90 1.33 -5.53
N ILE A 257 10.88 0.51 -5.92
CA ILE A 257 10.68 -0.66 -6.78
C ILE A 257 9.86 -1.74 -6.05
N HIS A 258 10.08 -1.92 -4.75
CA HIS A 258 9.30 -2.82 -3.90
C HIS A 258 7.83 -2.41 -3.85
N ASP A 259 7.55 -1.11 -3.67
CA ASP A 259 6.19 -0.56 -3.67
C ASP A 259 5.49 -0.65 -5.04
N GLN A 260 6.26 -0.65 -6.14
CA GLN A 260 5.76 -0.92 -7.50
C GLN A 260 5.46 -2.41 -7.74
N GLY A 261 5.96 -3.32 -6.89
CA GLY A 261 5.75 -4.76 -6.98
C GLY A 261 6.82 -5.54 -7.77
N ASP A 262 7.91 -4.89 -8.23
CA ASP A 262 9.02 -5.59 -8.88
C ASP A 262 10.03 -6.11 -7.83
N TYR A 263 9.66 -7.23 -7.21
CA TYR A 263 10.39 -7.78 -6.08
C TYR A 263 11.82 -8.24 -6.43
N GLU A 264 12.04 -8.80 -7.62
CA GLU A 264 13.38 -9.24 -8.05
C GLU A 264 14.35 -8.06 -8.18
N GLN A 265 13.88 -6.97 -8.79
CA GLN A 265 14.70 -5.78 -8.95
C GLN A 265 14.89 -5.03 -7.62
N ALA A 266 13.88 -5.03 -6.74
CA ALA A 266 14.00 -4.50 -5.39
C ALA A 266 15.10 -5.21 -4.59
N ILE A 267 15.13 -6.56 -4.61
CA ILE A 267 16.20 -7.34 -3.96
C ILE A 267 17.57 -6.93 -4.49
N LYS A 268 17.76 -6.79 -5.80
CA LYS A 268 19.05 -6.37 -6.37
C LYS A 268 19.52 -5.02 -5.83
N TYR A 269 18.62 -4.05 -5.67
CA TYR A 269 18.98 -2.74 -5.13
C TYR A 269 19.24 -2.78 -3.63
N TYR A 270 18.42 -3.50 -2.86
CA TYR A 270 18.69 -3.71 -1.43
C TYR A 270 20.01 -4.45 -1.18
N GLU A 271 20.35 -5.42 -2.03
CA GLU A 271 21.62 -6.14 -1.97
C GLU A 271 22.81 -5.24 -2.30
N LYS A 272 22.69 -4.32 -3.28
CA LYS A 272 23.70 -3.28 -3.52
C LYS A 272 23.88 -2.38 -2.30
N ALA A 273 22.78 -1.91 -1.70
CA ALA A 273 22.83 -1.10 -0.47
C ALA A 273 23.48 -1.85 0.69
N ARG A 274 23.10 -3.12 0.90
CA ARG A 274 23.66 -4.00 1.92
C ARG A 274 25.16 -4.21 1.69
N GLY A 275 25.58 -4.56 0.48
CA GLY A 275 26.98 -4.80 0.15
C GLY A 275 27.88 -3.59 0.35
N ILE A 276 27.37 -2.36 0.17
CA ILE A 276 28.10 -1.14 0.52
C ILE A 276 28.18 -0.97 2.04
N ARG A 277 27.07 -1.17 2.76
CA ARG A 277 27.02 -1.08 4.23
C ARG A 277 27.94 -2.11 4.89
N GLU A 278 28.02 -3.34 4.37
CA GLU A 278 28.89 -4.39 4.91
C GLU A 278 30.38 -4.07 4.74
N LYS A 279 30.74 -3.31 3.70
CA LYS A 279 32.13 -2.88 3.46
C LYS A 279 32.51 -1.64 4.27
N THR A 280 31.54 -0.79 4.60
CA THR A 280 31.79 0.53 5.19
C THR A 280 31.44 0.63 6.66
N LEU A 281 30.62 -0.27 7.20
CA LEU A 281 30.12 -0.23 8.57
C LEU A 281 30.54 -1.48 9.36
N PRO A 282 30.61 -1.40 10.71
CA PRO A 282 30.77 -2.56 11.56
C PRO A 282 29.67 -3.62 11.33
N THR A 283 29.99 -4.89 11.53
CA THR A 283 29.07 -6.02 11.30
C THR A 283 27.80 -5.98 12.17
N ASN A 284 27.86 -5.29 13.30
CA ASN A 284 26.73 -5.08 14.20
C ASN A 284 26.01 -3.73 13.99
N HIS A 285 26.31 -2.97 12.93
CA HIS A 285 25.67 -1.68 12.71
C HIS A 285 24.17 -1.83 12.37
N LEU A 286 23.29 -1.07 13.04
CA LEU A 286 21.83 -1.19 12.89
C LEU A 286 21.32 -1.02 11.44
N SER A 287 22.01 -0.23 10.61
CA SER A 287 21.67 -0.11 9.17
C SER A 287 21.78 -1.42 8.39
N LEU A 288 22.62 -2.37 8.83
CA LEU A 288 22.65 -3.72 8.26
C LEU A 288 21.40 -4.51 8.64
N ALA A 289 20.91 -4.37 9.89
CA ALA A 289 19.63 -4.95 10.28
C ALA A 289 18.47 -4.36 9.46
N THR A 290 18.49 -3.06 9.17
CA THR A 290 17.50 -2.44 8.25
C THR A 290 17.59 -3.05 6.84
N SER A 291 18.78 -3.22 6.28
CA SER A 291 18.96 -3.89 4.99
C SER A 291 18.38 -5.31 4.98
N TYR A 292 18.69 -6.10 6.01
CA TYR A 292 18.17 -7.46 6.11
C TYR A 292 16.64 -7.49 6.29
N ASN A 293 16.07 -6.62 7.11
CA ASN A 293 14.61 -6.50 7.25
C ASN A 293 13.93 -6.14 5.93
N ASN A 294 14.51 -5.23 5.14
CA ASN A 294 13.95 -4.84 3.85
C ASN A 294 13.97 -6.00 2.86
N ILE A 295 15.09 -6.74 2.77
CA ILE A 295 15.19 -7.94 1.93
C ILE A 295 14.20 -9.02 2.39
N GLY A 296 14.11 -9.26 3.71
CA GLY A 296 13.15 -10.21 4.29
C GLY A 296 11.69 -9.84 3.97
N SER A 297 11.35 -8.56 4.02
CA SER A 297 10.02 -8.05 3.64
C SER A 297 9.69 -8.31 2.17
N VAL A 298 10.67 -8.18 1.26
CA VAL A 298 10.47 -8.52 -0.15
C VAL A 298 10.23 -10.02 -0.34
N TYR A 299 11.03 -10.88 0.30
CA TYR A 299 10.81 -12.33 0.23
C TYR A 299 9.47 -12.75 0.82
N HIS A 300 9.01 -12.10 1.90
CA HIS A 300 7.68 -12.32 2.45
C HIS A 300 6.59 -11.99 1.42
N ASN A 301 6.70 -10.86 0.73
CA ASN A 301 5.76 -10.47 -0.32
C ASN A 301 5.83 -11.37 -1.58
N MET A 302 6.94 -12.06 -1.80
CA MET A 302 7.08 -13.10 -2.83
C MET A 302 6.47 -14.45 -2.41
N GLY A 303 6.11 -14.61 -1.13
CA GLY A 303 5.65 -15.87 -0.55
C GLY A 303 6.78 -16.86 -0.26
N GLU A 304 8.03 -16.42 -0.22
CA GLU A 304 9.20 -17.22 0.12
C GLU A 304 9.52 -17.10 1.63
N TYR A 305 8.62 -17.63 2.45
CA TYR A 305 8.63 -17.41 3.91
C TYR A 305 9.91 -17.89 4.62
N SER A 306 10.51 -18.99 4.17
CA SER A 306 11.78 -19.49 4.73
C SER A 306 12.96 -18.55 4.46
N ASN A 307 13.01 -17.94 3.27
CA ASN A 307 14.02 -16.94 2.94
C ASN A 307 13.80 -15.67 3.76
N ALA A 308 12.55 -15.20 3.82
CA ALA A 308 12.17 -14.05 4.66
C ALA A 308 12.57 -14.24 6.12
N LEU A 309 12.27 -15.41 6.70
CA LEU A 309 12.66 -15.78 8.06
C LEU A 309 14.17 -15.68 8.27
N SER A 310 14.98 -16.28 7.38
CA SER A 310 16.44 -16.24 7.49
C SER A 310 16.98 -14.80 7.52
N PHE A 311 16.40 -13.91 6.73
CA PHE A 311 16.80 -12.50 6.72
C PHE A 311 16.33 -11.75 7.98
N PHE A 312 15.12 -12.01 8.48
CA PHE A 312 14.65 -11.42 9.74
C PHE A 312 15.46 -11.91 10.95
N GLU A 313 15.89 -13.18 10.97
CA GLU A 313 16.77 -13.72 12.01
C GLU A 313 18.15 -13.04 12.00
N LYS A 314 18.75 -12.81 10.82
CA LYS A 314 20.00 -12.03 10.70
C LYS A 314 19.84 -10.61 11.23
N ALA A 315 18.71 -9.97 10.94
CA ALA A 315 18.41 -8.63 11.46
C ALA A 315 18.22 -8.62 12.98
N LEU A 316 17.55 -9.65 13.53
CA LEU A 316 17.36 -9.83 14.97
C LEU A 316 18.70 -9.97 15.69
N VAL A 317 19.61 -10.84 15.21
CA VAL A 317 20.94 -11.05 15.82
C VAL A 317 21.71 -9.73 15.96
N ILE A 318 21.70 -8.90 14.91
CA ILE A 318 22.37 -7.59 14.95
C ILE A 318 21.75 -6.68 16.01
N LYS A 319 20.42 -6.64 16.10
CA LYS A 319 19.69 -5.83 17.08
C LYS A 319 19.91 -6.33 18.51
N GLU A 320 19.92 -7.64 18.76
CA GLU A 320 20.20 -8.20 20.08
C GLU A 320 21.61 -7.88 20.58
N LEU A 321 22.58 -7.82 19.66
CA LEU A 321 23.96 -7.44 19.98
C LEU A 321 24.15 -5.94 20.26
N THR A 322 23.21 -5.09 19.84
CA THR A 322 23.37 -3.63 19.91
C THR A 322 22.37 -2.92 20.82
N LEU A 323 21.19 -3.50 21.00
CA LEU A 323 20.09 -2.88 21.72
C LEU A 323 19.88 -3.55 23.10
N PRO A 324 19.41 -2.81 24.11
CA PRO A 324 19.00 -3.40 25.38
C PRO A 324 17.91 -4.46 25.19
N ALA A 325 17.88 -5.48 26.06
CA ALA A 325 17.01 -6.66 25.93
C ALA A 325 15.50 -6.36 25.78
N ASN A 326 15.01 -5.22 26.28
CA ASN A 326 13.61 -4.83 26.16
C ASN A 326 13.39 -3.67 25.16
N HIS A 327 14.33 -3.40 24.24
CA HIS A 327 14.17 -2.30 23.30
C HIS A 327 12.98 -2.53 22.34
N PRO A 328 12.13 -1.53 22.06
CA PRO A 328 10.97 -1.68 21.18
C PRO A 328 11.28 -2.25 19.78
N ASP A 329 12.45 -1.93 19.22
CA ASP A 329 12.87 -2.47 17.91
C ASP A 329 13.10 -3.98 17.90
N LEU A 330 13.35 -4.61 19.07
CA LEU A 330 13.39 -6.07 19.21
C LEU A 330 11.99 -6.65 19.09
N ALA A 331 10.98 -6.02 19.69
CA ALA A 331 9.58 -6.43 19.55
C ALA A 331 9.12 -6.39 18.08
N ILE A 332 9.58 -5.43 17.28
CA ILE A 332 9.32 -5.43 15.82
C ILE A 332 9.96 -6.65 15.15
N SER A 333 11.20 -6.99 15.49
CA SER A 333 11.89 -8.15 14.92
C SER A 333 11.25 -9.49 15.33
N TYR A 334 10.91 -9.67 16.61
CA TYR A 334 10.16 -10.84 17.06
C TYR A 334 8.79 -10.94 16.36
N GLY A 335 8.11 -9.81 16.17
CA GLY A 335 6.84 -9.76 15.44
C GLY A 335 6.96 -10.22 13.98
N ASN A 336 7.99 -9.78 13.26
CA ASN A 336 8.23 -10.21 11.88
C ASN A 336 8.53 -11.73 11.80
N ILE A 337 9.33 -12.25 12.73
CA ILE A 337 9.63 -13.69 12.80
C ILE A 337 8.39 -14.49 13.17
N GLY A 338 7.61 -14.02 14.14
CA GLY A 338 6.33 -14.63 14.53
C GLY A 338 5.34 -14.69 13.36
N LEU A 339 5.30 -13.63 12.53
CA LEU A 339 4.51 -13.63 11.30
C LEU A 339 4.99 -14.71 10.32
N MET A 340 6.30 -14.86 10.10
CA MET A 340 6.81 -15.89 9.19
C MET A 340 6.46 -17.30 9.67
N TYR A 341 6.60 -17.58 10.97
CA TYR A 341 6.19 -18.87 11.53
C TYR A 341 4.68 -19.10 11.40
N ASN A 342 3.85 -18.07 11.54
CA ASN A 342 2.42 -18.17 11.29
C ASN A 342 2.11 -18.48 9.82
N GLU A 343 2.73 -17.76 8.87
CA GLU A 343 2.58 -17.99 7.42
C GLU A 343 3.09 -19.36 6.98
N MET A 344 4.03 -19.97 7.72
CA MET A 344 4.52 -21.32 7.49
C MET A 344 3.65 -22.42 8.13
N GLY A 345 2.66 -22.06 8.95
CA GLY A 345 1.83 -23.00 9.71
C GLY A 345 2.51 -23.56 10.98
N GLU A 346 3.63 -22.98 11.42
CA GLU A 346 4.34 -23.35 12.65
C GLU A 346 3.83 -22.54 13.84
N TYR A 347 2.54 -22.70 14.15
CA TYR A 347 1.80 -21.83 15.08
C TYR A 347 2.39 -21.77 16.49
N SER A 348 2.94 -22.87 17.02
CA SER A 348 3.56 -22.87 18.36
C SER A 348 4.79 -21.97 18.44
N LYS A 349 5.61 -21.93 17.38
CA LYS A 349 6.76 -20.99 17.32
C LYS A 349 6.28 -19.56 17.13
N ALA A 350 5.26 -19.34 16.29
CA ALA A 350 4.66 -18.02 16.12
C ALA A 350 4.14 -17.45 17.45
N LEU A 351 3.44 -18.25 18.26
CA LEU A 351 2.99 -17.85 19.59
C LEU A 351 4.16 -17.47 20.50
N SER A 352 5.21 -18.29 20.56
CA SER A 352 6.39 -17.99 21.39
C SER A 352 7.01 -16.63 21.06
N PHE A 353 7.17 -16.29 19.77
CA PHE A 353 7.68 -14.99 19.37
C PHE A 353 6.70 -13.84 19.68
N TYR A 354 5.39 -14.02 19.43
CA TYR A 354 4.42 -12.97 19.77
C TYR A 354 4.24 -12.77 21.28
N GLU A 355 4.47 -13.79 22.10
CA GLU A 355 4.54 -13.69 23.55
C GLU A 355 5.76 -12.85 23.98
N GLN A 356 6.92 -13.01 23.34
CA GLN A 356 8.08 -12.15 23.56
C GLN A 356 7.81 -10.68 23.17
N VAL A 357 7.07 -10.44 22.08
CA VAL A 357 6.60 -9.09 21.70
C VAL A 357 5.73 -8.51 22.81
N LEU A 358 4.74 -9.28 23.28
CA LEU A 358 3.82 -8.86 24.33
C LEU A 358 4.58 -8.54 25.62
N GLU A 359 5.48 -9.42 26.06
CA GLU A 359 6.30 -9.23 27.26
C GLU A 359 7.17 -7.96 27.17
N THR A 360 7.80 -7.72 26.01
CA THR A 360 8.59 -6.52 25.77
C THR A 360 7.74 -5.26 25.90
N HIS A 361 6.54 -5.26 25.30
CA HIS A 361 5.61 -4.14 25.38
C HIS A 361 5.05 -3.93 26.80
N GLU A 362 4.70 -4.99 27.52
CA GLU A 362 4.20 -4.90 28.90
C GLU A 362 5.25 -4.34 29.86
N LYS A 363 6.54 -4.62 29.63
CA LYS A 363 7.64 -4.07 30.44
C LYS A 363 7.99 -2.61 30.12
N THR A 364 7.77 -2.16 28.88
CA THR A 364 8.27 -0.86 28.40
C THR A 364 7.21 0.21 28.17
N LEU A 365 5.96 -0.18 28.04
CA LEU A 365 4.87 0.72 27.66
C LEU A 365 3.85 0.86 28.79
N PRO A 366 3.17 2.02 28.89
CA PRO A 366 2.13 2.20 29.88
C PRO A 366 0.94 1.26 29.63
N PRO A 367 0.14 0.96 30.67
CA PRO A 367 -1.10 0.21 30.51
C PRO A 367 -2.02 0.84 29.46
N ASN A 368 -2.59 0.01 28.59
CA ASN A 368 -3.43 0.42 27.45
C ASN A 368 -2.70 1.15 26.31
N HIS A 369 -1.37 1.09 26.20
CA HIS A 369 -0.70 1.59 24.99
C HIS A 369 -1.18 0.84 23.73
N PRO A 370 -1.42 1.52 22.58
CA PRO A 370 -1.94 0.87 21.36
C PRO A 370 -1.11 -0.33 20.86
N HIS A 371 0.20 -0.33 21.08
CA HIS A 371 1.05 -1.47 20.72
C HIS A 371 0.71 -2.76 21.49
N LEU A 372 0.18 -2.68 22.72
CA LEU A 372 -0.33 -3.85 23.45
C LEU A 372 -1.55 -4.45 22.74
N ALA A 373 -2.42 -3.60 22.18
CA ALA A 373 -3.55 -4.08 21.39
C ALA A 373 -3.08 -4.80 20.11
N THR A 374 -2.03 -4.30 19.46
CA THR A 374 -1.39 -5.00 18.33
C THR A 374 -0.84 -6.37 18.74
N SER A 375 -0.13 -6.46 19.87
CA SER A 375 0.37 -7.73 20.39
C SER A 375 -0.75 -8.74 20.65
N TYR A 376 -1.83 -8.32 21.32
CA TYR A 376 -2.97 -9.19 21.55
C TYR A 376 -3.68 -9.60 20.26
N ASN A 377 -3.80 -8.70 19.27
CA ASN A 377 -4.36 -9.04 17.96
C ASN A 377 -3.54 -10.14 17.26
N ASN A 378 -2.21 -10.05 17.28
CA ASN A 378 -1.34 -11.03 16.63
C ASN A 378 -1.45 -12.42 17.29
N ILE A 379 -1.50 -12.47 18.63
CA ILE A 379 -1.74 -13.72 19.37
C ILE A 379 -3.14 -14.28 19.06
N GLY A 380 -4.15 -13.42 19.01
CA GLY A 380 -5.51 -13.78 18.64
C GLY A 380 -5.61 -14.37 17.23
N LEU A 381 -4.84 -13.85 16.28
CA LEU A 381 -4.74 -14.37 14.91
C LEU A 381 -4.21 -15.80 14.90
N VAL A 382 -3.12 -16.07 15.62
CA VAL A 382 -2.53 -17.42 15.66
C VAL A 382 -3.48 -18.43 16.29
N TYR A 383 -4.14 -18.07 17.40
CA TYR A 383 -5.17 -18.95 17.98
C TYR A 383 -6.37 -19.18 17.04
N GLY A 384 -6.74 -18.17 16.24
CA GLY A 384 -7.75 -18.31 15.20
C GLY A 384 -7.35 -19.33 14.13
N ASN A 385 -6.10 -19.27 13.66
CA ASN A 385 -5.53 -20.21 12.68
C ASN A 385 -5.36 -21.62 13.24
N MET A 386 -5.23 -21.76 14.57
CA MET A 386 -5.23 -23.05 15.28
C MET A 386 -6.64 -23.59 15.55
N GLY A 387 -7.71 -22.86 15.17
CA GLY A 387 -9.09 -23.23 15.47
C GLY A 387 -9.47 -23.11 16.96
N GLU A 388 -8.62 -22.50 17.78
CA GLU A 388 -8.87 -22.26 19.21
C GLU A 388 -9.66 -20.95 19.42
N TYR A 389 -10.85 -20.90 18.84
CA TYR A 389 -11.63 -19.68 18.68
C TYR A 389 -11.95 -18.95 20.00
N SER A 390 -12.18 -19.66 21.10
CA SER A 390 -12.41 -19.04 22.41
C SER A 390 -11.20 -18.26 22.92
N LYS A 391 -9.97 -18.77 22.70
CA LYS A 391 -8.75 -18.03 23.05
C LYS A 391 -8.56 -16.84 22.12
N ALA A 392 -8.78 -17.03 20.82
CA ALA A 392 -8.72 -15.94 19.85
C ALA A 392 -9.64 -14.77 20.23
N LEU A 393 -10.90 -15.06 20.57
CA LEU A 393 -11.85 -14.05 21.07
C LEU A 393 -11.35 -13.36 22.34
N SER A 394 -10.83 -14.10 23.32
CA SER A 394 -10.30 -13.51 24.55
C SER A 394 -9.20 -12.46 24.27
N PHE A 395 -8.27 -12.76 23.37
CA PHE A 395 -7.20 -11.83 22.99
C PHE A 395 -7.71 -10.65 22.17
N TYR A 396 -8.60 -10.88 21.20
CA TYR A 396 -9.20 -9.77 20.43
C TYR A 396 -10.06 -8.84 21.29
N GLU A 397 -10.75 -9.37 22.29
CA GLU A 397 -11.51 -8.58 23.27
C GLU A 397 -10.58 -7.73 24.15
N LYS A 398 -9.42 -8.25 24.58
CA LYS A 398 -8.39 -7.44 25.27
C LYS A 398 -7.90 -6.29 24.39
N ALA A 399 -7.59 -6.56 23.12
CA ALA A 399 -7.18 -5.54 22.15
C ALA A 399 -8.26 -4.47 21.95
N ARG A 400 -9.53 -4.89 21.78
CA ARG A 400 -10.67 -3.99 21.65
C ARG A 400 -10.83 -3.11 22.89
N GLY A 401 -10.74 -3.70 24.09
CA GLY A 401 -10.85 -2.96 25.34
C GLY A 401 -9.78 -1.88 25.51
N ILE A 402 -8.56 -2.09 24.99
CA ILE A 402 -7.52 -1.05 24.94
C ILE A 402 -7.93 0.07 23.99
N HIS A 403 -8.37 -0.26 22.77
CA HIS A 403 -8.80 0.73 21.79
C HIS A 403 -10.01 1.55 22.29
N GLU A 404 -11.00 0.92 22.94
CA GLU A 404 -12.18 1.60 23.48
C GLU A 404 -11.82 2.60 24.58
N LYS A 405 -10.80 2.31 25.39
CA LYS A 405 -10.33 3.21 26.46
C LYS A 405 -9.48 4.37 25.96
N THR A 406 -8.81 4.21 24.82
CA THR A 406 -7.75 5.14 24.38
C THR A 406 -8.09 5.93 23.12
N LEU A 407 -9.08 5.50 22.35
CA LEU A 407 -9.41 6.07 21.05
C LEU A 407 -10.85 6.61 21.01
N PRO A 408 -11.13 7.63 20.18
CA PRO A 408 -12.50 8.07 19.92
C PRO A 408 -13.38 6.94 19.40
N THR A 409 -14.69 7.01 19.66
CA THR A 409 -15.67 5.95 19.32
C THR A 409 -15.76 5.59 17.84
N ASN A 410 -15.40 6.51 16.93
CA ASN A 410 -15.37 6.28 15.49
C ASN A 410 -13.93 6.09 14.94
N HIS A 411 -12.95 5.79 15.80
CA HIS A 411 -11.59 5.56 15.33
C HIS A 411 -11.47 4.26 14.52
N LEU A 412 -10.70 4.27 13.42
CA LEU A 412 -10.59 3.14 12.50
C LEU A 412 -10.04 1.86 13.15
N SER A 413 -9.16 1.98 14.14
CA SER A 413 -8.66 0.82 14.91
C SER A 413 -9.77 0.04 15.63
N LEU A 414 -10.87 0.69 16.03
CA LEU A 414 -12.04 0.00 16.59
C LEU A 414 -12.76 -0.82 15.51
N ALA A 415 -12.86 -0.30 14.29
CA ALA A 415 -13.40 -1.06 13.16
C ALA A 415 -12.57 -2.32 12.89
N THR A 416 -11.24 -2.22 12.95
CA THR A 416 -10.34 -3.39 12.85
C THR A 416 -10.61 -4.40 13.96
N SER A 417 -10.74 -3.97 15.20
CA SER A 417 -11.08 -4.87 16.32
C SER A 417 -12.42 -5.59 16.09
N TYR A 418 -13.45 -4.88 15.64
CA TYR A 418 -14.74 -5.50 15.32
C TYR A 418 -14.66 -6.47 14.14
N ASN A 419 -13.88 -6.17 13.10
CA ASN A 419 -13.64 -7.09 11.99
C ASN A 419 -12.93 -8.37 12.44
N ASN A 420 -11.92 -8.28 13.30
CA ASN A 420 -11.21 -9.46 13.80
C ASN A 420 -12.14 -10.38 14.61
N ILE A 421 -12.95 -9.79 15.50
CA ILE A 421 -13.94 -10.55 16.29
C ILE A 421 -15.02 -11.15 15.38
N GLY A 422 -15.53 -10.38 14.41
CA GLY A 422 -16.48 -10.86 13.40
C GLY A 422 -15.92 -12.03 12.58
N SER A 423 -14.63 -11.99 12.25
CA SER A 423 -13.94 -13.07 11.53
C SER A 423 -13.87 -14.36 12.36
N VAL A 424 -13.62 -14.28 13.67
CA VAL A 424 -13.64 -15.47 14.54
C VAL A 424 -15.04 -16.07 14.61
N TYR A 425 -16.08 -15.26 14.84
CA TYR A 425 -17.46 -15.76 14.82
C TYR A 425 -17.87 -16.34 13.46
N HIS A 426 -17.39 -15.75 12.37
CA HIS A 426 -17.60 -16.26 11.02
C HIS A 426 -16.95 -17.65 10.85
N ASN A 427 -15.71 -17.83 11.30
CA ASN A 427 -15.00 -19.12 11.22
C ASN A 427 -15.60 -20.17 12.16
N MET A 428 -16.22 -19.75 13.26
CA MET A 428 -17.04 -20.60 14.13
C MET A 428 -18.41 -20.96 13.50
N GLY A 429 -18.80 -20.39 12.36
CA GLY A 429 -20.14 -20.56 11.79
C GLY A 429 -21.27 -19.83 12.53
N GLU A 430 -20.95 -18.96 13.50
CA GLU A 430 -21.89 -18.08 14.21
C GLU A 430 -22.20 -16.83 13.37
N TYR A 431 -22.78 -17.05 12.19
CA TYR A 431 -22.89 -16.02 11.15
C TYR A 431 -23.72 -14.80 11.56
N SER A 432 -24.77 -14.98 12.36
CA SER A 432 -25.59 -13.86 12.87
C SER A 432 -24.78 -12.92 13.77
N THR A 433 -23.91 -13.48 14.62
CA THR A 433 -23.03 -12.70 15.49
C THR A 433 -21.94 -12.02 14.69
N ALA A 434 -21.33 -12.73 13.72
CA ALA A 434 -20.36 -12.15 12.81
C ALA A 434 -20.93 -10.96 12.03
N LEU A 435 -22.18 -11.05 11.56
CA LEU A 435 -22.87 -9.98 10.85
C LEU A 435 -22.94 -8.70 11.68
N LEU A 436 -23.32 -8.80 12.96
CA LEU A 436 -23.41 -7.65 13.86
C LEU A 436 -22.06 -6.95 14.02
N PHE A 437 -20.97 -7.71 14.13
CA PHE A 437 -19.63 -7.15 14.26
C PHE A 437 -19.13 -6.50 12.96
N TYR A 438 -19.31 -7.14 11.81
CA TYR A 438 -18.97 -6.54 10.52
C TYR A 438 -19.80 -5.28 10.23
N GLN A 439 -21.09 -5.25 10.59
CA GLN A 439 -21.93 -4.06 10.46
C GLN A 439 -21.46 -2.90 11.35
N LYS A 440 -21.00 -3.17 12.57
CA LYS A 440 -20.36 -2.15 13.42
C LYS A 440 -19.08 -1.60 12.78
N ALA A 441 -18.22 -2.47 12.27
CA ALA A 441 -16.97 -2.08 11.63
C ALA A 441 -17.20 -1.20 10.40
N ILE A 442 -18.07 -1.63 9.47
CA ILE A 442 -18.36 -0.86 8.26
C ILE A 442 -19.07 0.46 8.60
N GLY A 443 -19.93 0.50 9.62
CA GLY A 443 -20.58 1.73 10.08
C GLY A 443 -19.61 2.78 10.62
N ILE A 444 -18.54 2.37 11.31
CA ILE A 444 -17.45 3.28 11.72
C ILE A 444 -16.69 3.80 10.50
N GLN A 445 -16.38 2.91 9.56
CA GLN A 445 -15.63 3.25 8.36
C GLN A 445 -16.41 4.20 7.45
N GLU A 446 -17.71 3.97 7.21
CA GLU A 446 -18.56 4.82 6.37
C GLU A 446 -18.73 6.24 6.96
N LYS A 447 -18.68 6.39 8.29
CA LYS A 447 -18.71 7.70 8.96
C LYS A 447 -17.39 8.47 8.87
N THR A 448 -16.26 7.75 8.74
CA THR A 448 -14.92 8.32 8.92
C THR A 448 -14.16 8.45 7.61
N LEU A 449 -14.46 7.60 6.63
CA LEU A 449 -13.70 7.47 5.39
C LEU A 449 -14.48 8.00 4.18
N PRO A 450 -13.77 8.50 3.15
CA PRO A 450 -14.39 8.78 1.86
C PRO A 450 -15.06 7.54 1.25
N PRO A 451 -16.13 7.69 0.45
CA PRO A 451 -16.90 6.56 -0.07
C PRO A 451 -16.12 5.52 -0.90
N ASN A 452 -14.99 5.90 -1.49
CA ASN A 452 -14.14 5.02 -2.29
C ASN A 452 -12.87 4.57 -1.54
N HIS A 453 -12.81 4.68 -0.21
CA HIS A 453 -11.62 4.28 0.54
C HIS A 453 -11.42 2.74 0.50
N PRO A 454 -10.19 2.23 0.31
CA PRO A 454 -9.92 0.79 0.21
C PRO A 454 -10.45 -0.06 1.39
N HIS A 455 -10.40 0.46 2.62
CA HIS A 455 -10.96 -0.24 3.79
C HIS A 455 -12.45 -0.57 3.65
N LEU A 456 -13.23 0.28 2.96
CA LEU A 456 -14.63 -0.02 2.69
C LEU A 456 -14.75 -1.21 1.73
N ALA A 457 -13.86 -1.34 0.74
CA ALA A 457 -13.85 -2.50 -0.14
C ALA A 457 -13.60 -3.80 0.65
N THR A 458 -12.61 -3.80 1.55
CA THR A 458 -12.32 -4.95 2.41
C THR A 458 -13.50 -5.34 3.31
N SER A 459 -14.18 -4.36 3.93
CA SER A 459 -15.36 -4.67 4.77
C SER A 459 -16.55 -5.18 3.95
N ASN A 460 -16.73 -4.69 2.71
CA ASN A 460 -17.73 -5.25 1.81
C ASN A 460 -17.36 -6.69 1.39
N ASP A 461 -16.08 -6.99 1.12
CA ASP A 461 -15.64 -8.37 0.87
C ASP A 461 -15.94 -9.29 2.07
N ASN A 462 -15.71 -8.83 3.31
CA ASN A 462 -16.02 -9.61 4.51
C ASN A 462 -17.52 -9.92 4.65
N LEU A 463 -18.38 -8.94 4.35
CA LEU A 463 -19.84 -9.16 4.32
C LEU A 463 -20.24 -10.10 3.17
N GLY A 464 -19.62 -9.96 2.00
CA GLY A 464 -19.80 -10.88 0.88
C GLY A 464 -19.42 -12.33 1.24
N ASN A 465 -18.27 -12.51 1.89
CA ASN A 465 -17.79 -13.82 2.37
C ASN A 465 -18.76 -14.42 3.39
N LEU A 466 -19.26 -13.61 4.32
CA LEU A 466 -20.24 -14.03 5.30
C LEU A 466 -21.52 -14.55 4.65
N TYR A 467 -22.13 -13.77 3.74
CA TYR A 467 -23.34 -14.21 3.03
C TYR A 467 -23.08 -15.41 2.11
N HIS A 468 -21.89 -15.50 1.51
CA HIS A 468 -21.48 -16.67 0.74
C HIS A 468 -21.45 -17.94 1.59
N ASN A 469 -20.92 -17.87 2.82
CA ASN A 469 -20.83 -19.02 3.73
C ASN A 469 -22.15 -19.34 4.44
N MET A 470 -23.09 -18.39 4.46
CA MET A 470 -24.51 -18.63 4.78
C MET A 470 -25.29 -19.28 3.62
N GLU A 471 -24.63 -19.55 2.48
CA GLU A 471 -25.24 -20.03 1.22
C GLU A 471 -26.24 -19.03 0.60
N GLU A 472 -26.19 -17.76 1.01
CA GLU A 472 -27.04 -16.67 0.51
C GLU A 472 -26.34 -15.89 -0.63
N TYR A 473 -26.05 -16.61 -1.72
CA TYR A 473 -25.23 -16.10 -2.84
C TYR A 473 -25.78 -14.83 -3.50
N SER A 474 -27.10 -14.67 -3.55
CA SER A 474 -27.76 -13.48 -4.11
C SER A 474 -27.53 -12.22 -3.25
N LYS A 475 -27.34 -12.38 -1.94
CA LYS A 475 -26.95 -11.28 -1.04
C LYS A 475 -25.45 -11.03 -1.05
N ALA A 476 -24.64 -12.08 -1.25
CA ALA A 476 -23.18 -11.95 -1.31
C ALA A 476 -22.71 -11.11 -2.51
N LEU A 477 -23.28 -11.35 -3.69
CA LEU A 477 -22.82 -10.75 -4.95
C LEU A 477 -22.82 -9.20 -4.93
N PRO A 478 -23.88 -8.49 -4.48
CA PRO A 478 -23.86 -7.02 -4.37
C PRO A 478 -22.73 -6.46 -3.51
N PHE A 479 -22.34 -7.13 -2.44
CA PHE A 479 -21.23 -6.69 -1.59
C PHE A 479 -19.89 -6.82 -2.32
N TYR A 480 -19.65 -7.94 -3.00
CA TYR A 480 -18.45 -8.10 -3.83
C TYR A 480 -18.42 -7.11 -4.99
N GLU A 481 -19.55 -6.80 -5.62
CA GLU A 481 -19.65 -5.80 -6.68
C GLU A 481 -19.35 -4.38 -6.15
N LYS A 482 -19.84 -4.03 -4.94
CA LYS A 482 -19.51 -2.76 -4.28
C LYS A 482 -18.00 -2.66 -4.00
N SER A 483 -17.40 -3.71 -3.46
CA SER A 483 -15.95 -3.81 -3.24
C SER A 483 -15.15 -3.64 -4.54
N PHE A 484 -15.53 -4.39 -5.58
CA PHE A 484 -14.93 -4.30 -6.91
C PHE A 484 -15.05 -2.89 -7.50
N GLY A 485 -16.21 -2.26 -7.36
CA GLY A 485 -16.48 -0.91 -7.84
C GLY A 485 -15.60 0.15 -7.17
N ILE A 486 -15.32 0.00 -5.86
CA ILE A 486 -14.39 0.86 -5.13
C ILE A 486 -12.98 0.68 -5.66
N ARG A 487 -12.47 -0.56 -5.67
CA ARG A 487 -11.10 -0.89 -6.12
C ARG A 487 -10.85 -0.47 -7.56
N LYS A 488 -11.81 -0.70 -8.47
CA LYS A 488 -11.69 -0.31 -9.89
C LYS A 488 -11.58 1.20 -10.09
N LYS A 489 -12.17 2.01 -9.21
CA LYS A 489 -12.08 3.48 -9.28
C LYS A 489 -10.77 4.03 -8.72
N THR A 490 -10.15 3.32 -7.77
CA THR A 490 -8.99 3.83 -7.02
C THR A 490 -7.66 3.19 -7.39
N LEU A 491 -7.67 2.00 -8.00
CA LEU A 491 -6.47 1.22 -8.27
C LEU A 491 -6.19 1.09 -9.78
N PRO A 492 -4.91 0.97 -10.17
CA PRO A 492 -4.53 0.64 -11.55
C PRO A 492 -5.15 -0.68 -12.02
N ALA A 493 -5.34 -0.82 -13.34
CA ALA A 493 -6.05 -1.95 -13.94
C ALA A 493 -5.45 -3.35 -13.63
N ASN A 494 -4.15 -3.42 -13.33
CA ASN A 494 -3.46 -4.67 -12.98
C ASN A 494 -3.14 -4.78 -11.48
N HIS A 495 -3.77 -4.00 -10.60
CA HIS A 495 -3.47 -4.07 -9.17
C HIS A 495 -3.92 -5.43 -8.57
N PRO A 496 -3.11 -6.09 -7.70
CA PRO A 496 -3.44 -7.39 -7.09
C PRO A 496 -4.82 -7.46 -6.42
N ASP A 497 -5.25 -6.40 -5.73
CA ASP A 497 -6.58 -6.33 -5.09
C ASP A 497 -7.76 -6.48 -6.06
N LEU A 498 -7.61 -6.10 -7.33
CA LEU A 498 -8.64 -6.36 -8.34
C LEU A 498 -8.75 -7.86 -8.63
N ALA A 499 -7.64 -8.60 -8.57
CA ALA A 499 -7.63 -10.04 -8.71
C ALA A 499 -8.38 -10.73 -7.56
N VAL A 500 -8.28 -10.20 -6.33
CA VAL A 500 -9.07 -10.68 -5.18
C VAL A 500 -10.55 -10.50 -5.44
N SER A 501 -10.99 -9.32 -5.89
CA SER A 501 -12.41 -9.08 -6.22
C SER A 501 -12.92 -10.01 -7.32
N TYR A 502 -12.15 -10.20 -8.39
CA TYR A 502 -12.53 -11.14 -9.45
C TYR A 502 -12.61 -12.59 -8.94
N SER A 503 -11.69 -13.01 -8.07
CA SER A 503 -11.71 -14.35 -7.47
C SER A 503 -12.96 -14.57 -6.62
N ASN A 504 -13.33 -13.60 -5.77
CA ASN A 504 -14.49 -13.72 -4.90
C ASN A 504 -15.79 -13.83 -5.70
N ILE A 505 -15.95 -13.00 -6.74
CA ILE A 505 -17.11 -13.07 -7.66
C ILE A 505 -17.11 -14.41 -8.42
N GLY A 506 -15.93 -14.88 -8.87
CA GLY A 506 -15.77 -16.19 -9.48
C GLY A 506 -16.22 -17.33 -8.56
N GLY A 507 -15.87 -17.27 -7.27
CA GLY A 507 -16.30 -18.23 -6.25
C GLY A 507 -17.81 -18.31 -6.09
N VAL A 508 -18.49 -17.16 -6.08
CA VAL A 508 -19.96 -17.11 -6.05
C VAL A 508 -20.57 -17.80 -7.28
N TYR A 509 -20.04 -17.54 -8.47
CA TYR A 509 -20.56 -18.18 -9.69
C TYR A 509 -20.33 -19.70 -9.74
N ILE A 510 -19.29 -20.23 -9.09
CA ILE A 510 -19.17 -21.69 -8.90
C ILE A 510 -20.40 -22.21 -8.15
N LYS A 511 -20.76 -21.59 -7.03
CA LYS A 511 -21.85 -22.07 -6.17
C LYS A 511 -23.23 -21.91 -6.78
N ILE A 512 -23.42 -20.94 -7.66
CA ILE A 512 -24.64 -20.75 -8.45
C ILE A 512 -24.73 -21.78 -9.61
N GLY A 513 -23.64 -22.46 -9.96
CA GLY A 513 -23.58 -23.41 -11.08
C GLY A 513 -23.25 -22.76 -12.45
N GLU A 514 -22.86 -21.49 -12.44
CA GLU A 514 -22.53 -20.70 -13.63
C GLU A 514 -21.02 -20.78 -13.94
N TYR A 515 -20.55 -22.00 -14.22
CA TYR A 515 -19.12 -22.32 -14.31
C TYR A 515 -18.37 -21.53 -15.39
N SER A 516 -19.00 -21.26 -16.54
CA SER A 516 -18.40 -20.45 -17.61
C SER A 516 -18.12 -19.01 -17.17
N LYS A 517 -19.02 -18.42 -16.36
CA LYS A 517 -18.81 -17.09 -15.77
C LYS A 517 -17.68 -17.14 -14.74
N ALA A 518 -17.68 -18.15 -13.87
CA ALA A 518 -16.61 -18.36 -12.90
C ALA A 518 -15.22 -18.44 -13.56
N LEU A 519 -15.09 -19.24 -14.64
CA LEU A 519 -13.84 -19.33 -15.41
C LEU A 519 -13.41 -17.99 -16.02
N SER A 520 -14.36 -17.19 -16.54
CA SER A 520 -14.05 -15.85 -17.07
C SER A 520 -13.43 -14.95 -16.00
N PHE A 521 -13.99 -14.96 -14.79
CA PHE A 521 -13.47 -14.21 -13.65
C PHE A 521 -12.11 -14.72 -13.16
N TYR A 522 -11.91 -16.03 -13.07
CA TYR A 522 -10.61 -16.59 -12.70
C TYR A 522 -9.54 -16.38 -13.77
N LYS A 523 -9.88 -16.37 -15.07
CA LYS A 523 -8.94 -16.00 -16.14
C LYS A 523 -8.48 -14.54 -16.02
N LYS A 524 -9.37 -13.62 -15.66
CA LYS A 524 -8.99 -12.23 -15.35
C LYS A 524 -8.08 -12.14 -14.14
N THR A 525 -8.40 -12.90 -13.08
CA THR A 525 -7.53 -13.02 -11.90
C THR A 525 -6.14 -13.53 -12.28
N LEU A 526 -6.08 -14.59 -13.09
CA LEU A 526 -4.84 -15.22 -13.53
C LEU A 526 -3.98 -14.22 -14.32
N GLY A 527 -4.57 -13.53 -15.29
CA GLY A 527 -3.86 -12.54 -16.09
C GLY A 527 -3.34 -11.33 -15.29
N ILE A 528 -3.96 -11.00 -14.15
CA ILE A 528 -3.42 -9.99 -13.23
C ILE A 528 -2.28 -10.60 -12.40
N ARG A 529 -2.50 -11.75 -11.76
CA ARG A 529 -1.52 -12.38 -10.86
C ARG A 529 -0.25 -12.81 -11.59
N GLU A 530 -0.34 -13.32 -12.81
CA GLU A 530 0.84 -13.69 -13.62
C GLU A 530 1.69 -12.47 -14.00
N LYS A 531 1.12 -11.25 -13.99
CA LYS A 531 1.86 -10.01 -14.24
C LYS A 531 2.44 -9.38 -12.98
N THR A 532 1.86 -9.66 -11.81
CA THR A 532 2.21 -8.98 -10.55
C THR A 532 2.92 -9.85 -9.53
N LEU A 533 2.85 -11.18 -9.67
CA LEU A 533 3.43 -12.12 -8.73
C LEU A 533 4.49 -12.98 -9.42
N ALA A 534 5.49 -13.39 -8.65
CA ALA A 534 6.45 -14.40 -9.09
C ALA A 534 5.72 -15.70 -9.48
N ALA A 535 6.25 -16.44 -10.45
CA ALA A 535 5.62 -17.64 -11.01
C ALA A 535 5.30 -18.73 -9.95
N ASN A 536 6.05 -18.76 -8.85
CA ASN A 536 5.86 -19.71 -7.75
C ASN A 536 5.12 -19.12 -6.54
N HIS A 537 4.47 -17.97 -6.68
CA HIS A 537 3.79 -17.34 -5.55
C HIS A 537 2.60 -18.18 -5.04
N PRO A 538 2.44 -18.41 -3.72
CA PRO A 538 1.35 -19.23 -3.15
C PRO A 538 -0.08 -18.83 -3.61
N HIS A 539 -0.36 -17.54 -3.76
CA HIS A 539 -1.62 -17.06 -4.35
C HIS A 539 -1.93 -17.59 -5.77
N LEU A 540 -0.93 -17.90 -6.60
CA LEU A 540 -1.17 -18.56 -7.89
C LEU A 540 -1.63 -20.00 -7.68
N ALA A 541 -1.06 -20.71 -6.71
CA ALA A 541 -1.51 -22.06 -6.36
C ALA A 541 -2.98 -22.08 -5.88
N THR A 542 -3.36 -21.14 -5.01
CA THR A 542 -4.77 -21.01 -4.58
C THR A 542 -5.71 -20.76 -5.77
N LEU A 543 -5.28 -19.94 -6.74
CA LEU A 543 -6.09 -19.72 -7.95
C LEU A 543 -6.19 -20.97 -8.82
N TYR A 544 -5.10 -21.71 -9.01
CA TYR A 544 -5.13 -22.96 -9.77
C TYR A 544 -6.01 -24.01 -9.08
N ASN A 545 -6.01 -24.10 -7.74
CA ASN A 545 -6.97 -24.92 -7.02
C ASN A 545 -8.43 -24.52 -7.31
N ASN A 546 -8.73 -23.22 -7.28
CA ASN A 546 -10.09 -22.73 -7.58
C ASN A 546 -10.51 -23.02 -9.02
N ILE A 547 -9.60 -22.87 -9.99
CA ILE A 547 -9.85 -23.23 -11.39
C ILE A 547 -10.05 -24.75 -11.54
N GLY A 548 -9.21 -25.55 -10.88
CA GLY A 548 -9.34 -27.01 -10.83
C GLY A 548 -10.70 -27.44 -10.25
N LEU A 549 -11.19 -26.74 -9.23
CA LEU A 549 -12.51 -26.97 -8.66
C LEU A 549 -13.62 -26.71 -9.68
N VAL A 550 -13.53 -25.63 -10.47
CA VAL A 550 -14.52 -25.35 -11.52
C VAL A 550 -14.57 -26.48 -12.55
N TYR A 551 -13.40 -26.92 -13.04
CA TYR A 551 -13.34 -28.03 -14.00
C TYR A 551 -13.81 -29.36 -13.40
N THR A 552 -13.59 -29.58 -12.09
CA THR A 552 -14.13 -30.74 -11.37
C THR A 552 -15.66 -30.72 -11.39
N GLN A 553 -16.29 -29.57 -11.13
CA GLN A 553 -17.75 -29.42 -11.17
C GLN A 553 -18.32 -29.58 -12.60
N MET A 554 -17.55 -29.19 -13.61
CA MET A 554 -17.88 -29.40 -15.03
C MET A 554 -17.65 -30.85 -15.50
N ARG A 555 -17.11 -31.73 -14.65
CA ARG A 555 -16.70 -33.11 -14.97
C ARG A 555 -15.58 -33.20 -16.03
N GLU A 556 -14.83 -32.12 -16.22
CA GLU A 556 -13.63 -32.07 -17.06
C GLU A 556 -12.40 -32.48 -16.25
N TYR A 557 -12.36 -33.74 -15.82
CA TYR A 557 -11.42 -34.22 -14.80
C TYR A 557 -9.95 -34.16 -15.21
N SER A 558 -9.63 -34.36 -16.50
CA SER A 558 -8.26 -34.26 -17.01
C SER A 558 -7.69 -32.85 -16.90
N THR A 559 -8.51 -31.84 -17.23
CA THR A 559 -8.15 -30.42 -17.08
C THR A 559 -8.03 -30.04 -15.61
N ALA A 560 -8.97 -30.50 -14.76
CA ALA A 560 -8.92 -30.27 -13.32
C ALA A 560 -7.62 -30.80 -12.70
N LEU A 561 -7.23 -32.03 -13.05
CA LEU A 561 -6.00 -32.67 -12.59
C LEU A 561 -4.76 -31.82 -12.88
N LEU A 562 -4.66 -31.29 -14.11
CA LEU A 562 -3.53 -30.44 -14.51
C LEU A 562 -3.43 -29.17 -13.66
N PHE A 563 -4.56 -28.54 -13.32
CA PHE A 563 -4.56 -27.36 -12.46
C PHE A 563 -4.22 -27.67 -11.00
N TYR A 564 -4.74 -28.76 -10.44
CA TYR A 564 -4.34 -29.18 -9.09
C TYR A 564 -2.86 -29.55 -9.01
N GLN A 565 -2.30 -30.22 -10.03
CA GLN A 565 -0.87 -30.53 -10.09
C GLN A 565 -0.01 -29.26 -10.17
N LYS A 566 -0.43 -28.25 -10.94
CA LYS A 566 0.24 -26.94 -10.95
C LYS A 566 0.22 -26.27 -9.58
N ALA A 567 -0.91 -26.31 -8.88
CA ALA A 567 -1.04 -25.74 -7.54
C ALA A 567 -0.08 -26.43 -6.54
N ILE A 568 -0.09 -27.77 -6.52
CA ILE A 568 0.78 -28.58 -5.67
C ILE A 568 2.25 -28.32 -5.98
N GLY A 569 2.64 -28.33 -7.27
CA GLY A 569 4.03 -28.11 -7.68
C GLY A 569 4.57 -26.72 -7.33
N ILE A 570 3.71 -25.71 -7.22
CA ILE A 570 4.07 -24.39 -6.68
C ILE A 570 4.27 -24.49 -5.16
N GLN A 571 3.29 -25.04 -4.45
CA GLN A 571 3.32 -25.12 -2.98
C GLN A 571 4.47 -25.98 -2.46
N GLU A 572 4.79 -27.11 -3.10
CA GLU A 572 5.93 -27.97 -2.72
C GLU A 572 7.29 -27.27 -2.88
N LYS A 573 7.38 -26.25 -3.75
CA LYS A 573 8.61 -25.47 -3.95
C LYS A 573 8.74 -24.31 -2.95
N THR A 574 7.64 -23.72 -2.51
CA THR A 574 7.67 -22.45 -1.74
C THR A 574 7.23 -22.57 -0.29
N LEU A 575 6.46 -23.61 0.05
CA LEU A 575 5.93 -23.80 1.39
C LEU A 575 6.63 -24.99 2.10
N PRO A 576 6.67 -25.00 3.44
CA PRO A 576 7.13 -26.17 4.18
C PRO A 576 6.33 -27.44 3.84
N PRO A 577 6.92 -28.65 3.92
CA PRO A 577 6.26 -29.90 3.52
C PRO A 577 4.95 -30.22 4.24
N ASN A 578 4.76 -29.71 5.47
CA ASN A 578 3.54 -29.91 6.24
C ASN A 578 2.62 -28.68 6.25
N HIS A 579 2.74 -27.78 5.27
CA HIS A 579 1.93 -26.56 5.25
C HIS A 579 0.43 -26.86 5.04
N PRO A 580 -0.50 -26.24 5.79
CA PRO A 580 -1.95 -26.46 5.66
C PRO A 580 -2.51 -26.28 4.23
N HIS A 581 -2.03 -25.28 3.47
CA HIS A 581 -2.40 -25.12 2.05
C HIS A 581 -2.09 -26.33 1.17
N LEU A 582 -1.02 -27.08 1.44
CA LEU A 582 -0.68 -28.29 0.69
C LEU A 582 -1.68 -29.42 1.02
N ALA A 583 -2.10 -29.54 2.28
CA ALA A 583 -3.17 -30.45 2.67
C ALA A 583 -4.47 -30.16 1.94
N THR A 584 -4.86 -28.87 1.84
CA THR A 584 -6.05 -28.46 1.08
C THR A 584 -5.97 -28.83 -0.41
N SER A 585 -4.80 -28.70 -1.03
CA SER A 585 -4.60 -29.12 -2.42
C SER A 585 -4.71 -30.64 -2.59
N TYR A 586 -4.15 -31.42 -1.66
CA TYR A 586 -4.31 -32.88 -1.67
C TYR A 586 -5.77 -33.30 -1.40
N ASP A 587 -6.50 -32.63 -0.51
CA ASP A 587 -7.95 -32.85 -0.33
C ASP A 587 -8.72 -32.60 -1.62
N ASN A 588 -8.42 -31.52 -2.34
CA ASN A 588 -9.07 -31.22 -3.61
C ASN A 588 -8.79 -32.31 -4.66
N LEU A 589 -7.57 -32.84 -4.68
CA LEU A 589 -7.20 -33.93 -5.57
C LEU A 589 -7.85 -35.26 -5.15
N GLY A 590 -7.99 -35.49 -3.83
CA GLY A 590 -8.78 -36.59 -3.28
C GLY A 590 -10.24 -36.51 -3.71
N ASN A 591 -10.87 -35.33 -3.61
CA ASN A 591 -12.23 -35.06 -4.08
C ASN A 591 -12.38 -35.29 -5.59
N LEU A 592 -11.37 -34.91 -6.39
CA LEU A 592 -11.36 -35.18 -7.83
C LEU A 592 -11.42 -36.69 -8.12
N TYR A 593 -10.53 -37.47 -7.53
CA TYR A 593 -10.52 -38.93 -7.71
C TYR A 593 -11.75 -39.61 -7.11
N HIS A 594 -12.31 -39.06 -6.02
CA HIS A 594 -13.57 -39.52 -5.45
C HIS A 594 -14.72 -39.34 -6.43
N ASN A 595 -14.82 -38.20 -7.11
CA ASN A 595 -15.80 -37.93 -8.16
C ASN A 595 -15.58 -38.73 -9.46
N MET A 596 -14.36 -39.24 -9.67
CA MET A 596 -14.03 -40.19 -10.74
C MET A 596 -14.29 -41.66 -10.33
N GLU A 597 -14.74 -41.89 -9.10
CA GLU A 597 -14.93 -43.22 -8.51
C GLU A 597 -13.62 -44.04 -8.38
N GLU A 598 -12.47 -43.37 -8.46
CA GLU A 598 -11.14 -43.96 -8.25
C GLU A 598 -10.77 -43.94 -6.76
N TYR A 599 -11.53 -44.67 -5.94
CA TYR A 599 -11.49 -44.56 -4.48
C TYR A 599 -10.12 -44.84 -3.86
N SER A 600 -9.32 -45.75 -4.41
CA SER A 600 -7.97 -46.03 -3.90
C SER A 600 -7.02 -44.84 -4.07
N LYS A 601 -7.11 -44.12 -5.19
CA LYS A 601 -6.33 -42.89 -5.39
C LYS A 601 -6.85 -41.78 -4.50
N ALA A 602 -8.18 -41.63 -4.38
CA ALA A 602 -8.80 -40.66 -3.48
C ALA A 602 -8.30 -40.84 -2.04
N PHE A 603 -8.30 -42.09 -1.54
CA PHE A 603 -7.78 -42.43 -0.21
C PHE A 603 -6.34 -41.97 -0.03
N SER A 604 -5.45 -42.26 -0.99
CA SER A 604 -4.04 -41.90 -0.90
C SER A 604 -3.80 -40.39 -0.76
N PHE A 605 -4.64 -39.56 -1.40
CA PHE A 605 -4.53 -38.10 -1.30
C PHE A 605 -5.19 -37.55 -0.03
N TYR A 606 -6.33 -38.11 0.40
CA TYR A 606 -6.90 -37.76 1.70
C TYR A 606 -5.98 -38.14 2.86
N GLU A 607 -5.27 -39.27 2.77
CA GLU A 607 -4.29 -39.70 3.77
C GLU A 607 -3.10 -38.73 3.84
N LYS A 608 -2.56 -38.29 2.70
CA LYS A 608 -1.52 -37.24 2.67
C LYS A 608 -1.99 -35.94 3.33
N SER A 609 -3.19 -35.47 2.98
CA SER A 609 -3.79 -34.28 3.60
C SER A 609 -3.97 -34.44 5.11
N PHE A 610 -4.50 -35.59 5.53
CA PHE A 610 -4.70 -35.94 6.93
C PHE A 610 -3.39 -35.93 7.72
N GLU A 611 -2.33 -36.57 7.21
CA GLU A 611 -1.04 -36.63 7.89
C GLU A 611 -0.38 -35.24 8.00
N ILE A 612 -0.56 -34.38 7.02
CA ILE A 612 -0.12 -32.98 7.12
C ILE A 612 -0.87 -32.26 8.24
N ARG A 613 -2.21 -32.27 8.20
CA ARG A 613 -3.03 -31.57 9.21
C ARG A 613 -2.82 -32.11 10.61
N LYS A 614 -2.63 -33.42 10.77
CA LYS A 614 -2.34 -34.05 12.07
C LYS A 614 -1.02 -33.60 12.67
N LYS A 615 -0.02 -33.25 11.84
CA LYS A 615 1.29 -32.75 12.31
C LYS A 615 1.27 -31.26 12.67
N THR A 616 0.45 -30.45 11.99
CA THR A 616 0.47 -28.99 12.14
C THR A 616 -0.68 -28.39 12.95
N LEU A 617 -1.82 -29.07 13.01
CA LEU A 617 -3.01 -28.56 13.67
C LEU A 617 -3.24 -29.26 15.02
N PRO A 618 -3.82 -28.56 16.01
CA PRO A 618 -4.28 -29.21 17.24
C PRO A 618 -5.26 -30.35 16.95
N ALA A 619 -5.28 -31.38 17.81
CA ALA A 619 -6.17 -32.53 17.65
C ALA A 619 -7.67 -32.16 17.63
N SER A 620 -8.04 -31.01 18.18
CA SER A 620 -9.39 -30.45 18.18
C SER A 620 -9.72 -29.62 16.94
N HIS A 621 -8.79 -29.43 16.00
CA HIS A 621 -8.98 -28.50 14.89
C HIS A 621 -10.10 -28.96 13.91
N PRO A 622 -11.01 -28.07 13.49
CA PRO A 622 -12.08 -28.39 12.54
C PRO A 622 -11.60 -29.04 11.23
N ASP A 623 -10.52 -28.54 10.62
CA ASP A 623 -9.96 -29.13 9.39
C ASP A 623 -9.47 -30.58 9.55
N LEU A 624 -9.03 -30.98 10.74
CA LEU A 624 -8.69 -32.39 11.01
C LEU A 624 -9.97 -33.25 11.00
N ALA A 625 -11.07 -32.75 11.57
CA ALA A 625 -12.38 -33.38 11.49
C ALA A 625 -12.90 -33.46 10.05
N THR A 626 -12.65 -32.44 9.22
CA THR A 626 -12.95 -32.47 7.79
C THR A 626 -12.21 -33.60 7.08
N SER A 627 -10.93 -33.83 7.40
CA SER A 627 -10.19 -34.98 6.85
C SER A 627 -10.80 -36.32 7.27
N TYR A 628 -11.17 -36.48 8.55
CA TYR A 628 -11.88 -37.67 9.02
C TYR A 628 -13.23 -37.85 8.28
N ASN A 629 -13.98 -36.76 8.06
CA ASN A 629 -15.24 -36.80 7.33
C ASN A 629 -15.06 -37.20 5.86
N ASN A 630 -14.03 -36.71 5.18
CA ASN A 630 -13.73 -37.07 3.78
C ASN A 630 -13.33 -38.55 3.65
N ILE A 631 -12.51 -39.07 4.57
CA ILE A 631 -12.14 -40.50 4.58
C ILE A 631 -13.36 -41.36 4.94
N GLY A 632 -14.19 -40.91 5.88
CA GLY A 632 -15.43 -41.59 6.27
C GLY A 632 -16.45 -41.68 5.13
N SER A 633 -16.68 -40.59 4.39
CA SER A 633 -17.56 -40.58 3.22
C SER A 633 -17.00 -41.44 2.08
N LEU A 634 -15.69 -41.51 1.91
CA LEU A 634 -15.03 -42.40 0.97
C LEU A 634 -15.32 -43.88 1.30
N TYR A 635 -15.12 -44.29 2.56
CA TYR A 635 -15.42 -45.66 2.99
C TYR A 635 -16.90 -46.02 2.85
N TYR A 636 -17.81 -45.06 3.07
CA TYR A 636 -19.23 -45.26 2.82
C TYR A 636 -19.51 -45.60 1.35
N ASN A 637 -18.89 -44.87 0.42
CA ASN A 637 -19.01 -45.14 -1.02
C ASN A 637 -18.35 -46.46 -1.44
N MET A 638 -17.30 -46.89 -0.73
CA MET A 638 -16.68 -48.22 -0.90
C MET A 638 -17.49 -49.36 -0.26
N LYS A 639 -18.65 -49.06 0.36
CA LYS A 639 -19.48 -50.04 1.09
C LYS A 639 -18.80 -50.66 2.32
N GLU A 640 -17.76 -50.00 2.85
CA GLU A 640 -17.09 -50.38 4.09
C GLU A 640 -17.73 -49.64 5.29
N HIS A 641 -19.02 -49.89 5.53
CA HIS A 641 -19.86 -49.12 6.44
C HIS A 641 -19.33 -49.06 7.89
N SER A 642 -18.73 -50.14 8.41
CA SER A 642 -18.15 -50.13 9.76
C SER A 642 -16.94 -49.18 9.90
N LYS A 643 -16.08 -49.12 8.88
CA LYS A 643 -14.95 -48.17 8.86
C LYS A 643 -15.46 -46.75 8.67
N ALA A 644 -16.42 -46.55 7.76
CA ALA A 644 -17.06 -45.26 7.54
C ALA A 644 -17.61 -44.68 8.84
N LEU A 645 -18.34 -45.50 9.61
CA LEU A 645 -18.92 -45.08 10.89
C LEU A 645 -17.83 -44.63 11.87
N SER A 646 -16.76 -45.40 12.02
CA SER A 646 -15.66 -45.06 12.94
C SER A 646 -15.00 -43.71 12.61
N TYR A 647 -14.70 -43.46 11.33
CA TYR A 647 -14.11 -42.19 10.88
C TYR A 647 -15.09 -41.02 11.09
N LEU A 648 -16.36 -41.20 10.75
CA LEU A 648 -17.37 -40.15 10.87
C LEU A 648 -17.70 -39.83 12.34
N GLU A 649 -17.73 -40.82 13.24
CA GLU A 649 -17.87 -40.59 14.68
C GLU A 649 -16.71 -39.77 15.22
N ARG A 650 -15.48 -40.06 14.77
CA ARG A 650 -14.31 -39.26 15.15
C ARG A 650 -14.38 -37.82 14.65
N ALA A 651 -14.84 -37.62 13.41
CA ALA A 651 -15.10 -36.27 12.88
C ALA A 651 -16.16 -35.54 13.72
N LEU A 652 -17.25 -36.21 14.08
CA LEU A 652 -18.32 -35.63 14.90
C LEU A 652 -17.82 -35.21 16.28
N ASP A 653 -16.98 -36.02 16.93
CA ASP A 653 -16.42 -35.71 18.24
C ASP A 653 -15.55 -34.44 18.19
N ILE A 654 -14.66 -34.35 17.19
CA ILE A 654 -13.79 -33.18 17.02
C ILE A 654 -14.62 -31.92 16.69
N PHE A 655 -15.61 -32.03 15.79
CA PHE A 655 -16.48 -30.89 15.48
C PHE A 655 -17.27 -30.41 16.70
N LYS A 656 -17.75 -31.31 17.58
CA LYS A 656 -18.44 -30.91 18.82
C LYS A 656 -17.55 -30.16 19.80
N LEU A 657 -16.24 -30.42 19.79
CA LEU A 657 -15.28 -29.74 20.67
C LEU A 657 -14.92 -28.34 20.18
N SER A 658 -14.94 -28.11 18.88
CA SER A 658 -14.40 -26.90 18.24
C SER A 658 -15.43 -25.95 17.65
N LEU A 659 -16.62 -26.46 17.33
CA LEU A 659 -17.66 -25.72 16.63
C LEU A 659 -18.96 -25.66 17.44
N PRO A 660 -19.76 -24.59 17.29
CA PRO A 660 -21.06 -24.48 17.94
C PRO A 660 -22.03 -25.55 17.42
N PRO A 661 -23.04 -25.96 18.21
CA PRO A 661 -23.94 -27.08 17.90
C PRO A 661 -24.66 -26.99 16.55
N ASN A 662 -24.86 -25.78 16.03
CA ASN A 662 -25.61 -25.50 14.80
C ASN A 662 -24.72 -25.39 13.56
N HIS A 663 -23.41 -25.64 13.67
CA HIS A 663 -22.49 -25.50 12.55
C HIS A 663 -22.85 -26.42 11.36
N PRO A 664 -22.79 -25.95 10.10
CA PRO A 664 -23.09 -26.76 8.92
C PRO A 664 -22.36 -28.11 8.86
N ASN A 665 -21.05 -28.12 9.16
CA ASN A 665 -20.27 -29.37 9.20
C ASN A 665 -20.82 -30.43 10.18
N LEU A 666 -21.38 -30.01 11.33
CA LEU A 666 -22.02 -30.94 12.27
C LEU A 666 -23.28 -31.57 11.67
N LYS A 667 -24.05 -30.80 10.88
CA LYS A 667 -25.22 -31.31 10.16
C LYS A 667 -24.79 -32.32 9.09
N THR A 668 -23.76 -32.00 8.31
CA THR A 668 -23.22 -32.87 7.27
C THR A 668 -22.74 -34.21 7.83
N VAL A 669 -21.88 -34.20 8.85
CA VAL A 669 -21.35 -35.45 9.43
C VAL A 669 -22.44 -36.30 10.10
N LYS A 670 -23.42 -35.66 10.77
CA LYS A 670 -24.58 -36.38 11.35
C LYS A 670 -25.44 -37.03 10.26
N GLY A 671 -25.59 -36.36 9.11
CA GLY A 671 -26.27 -36.92 7.94
C GLY A 671 -25.56 -38.18 7.44
N TRP A 672 -24.24 -38.12 7.26
CA TRP A 672 -23.46 -39.29 6.86
C TRP A 672 -23.55 -40.44 7.87
N ILE A 673 -23.42 -40.16 9.18
CA ILE A 673 -23.56 -41.19 10.22
C ILE A 673 -24.92 -41.84 10.16
N LYS A 674 -25.99 -41.06 9.92
CA LYS A 674 -27.34 -41.60 9.79
C LYS A 674 -27.43 -42.55 8.58
N SER A 675 -26.95 -42.14 7.41
CA SER A 675 -26.96 -42.98 6.21
C SER A 675 -26.14 -44.26 6.39
N VAL A 676 -24.98 -44.19 7.06
CA VAL A 676 -24.17 -45.38 7.35
C VAL A 676 -24.91 -46.35 8.28
N LYS A 677 -25.62 -45.83 9.29
CA LYS A 677 -26.42 -46.65 10.22
C LYS A 677 -27.67 -47.26 9.58
N GLU A 678 -28.18 -46.68 8.50
CA GLU A 678 -29.30 -47.25 7.74
C GLU A 678 -28.84 -48.43 6.85
N GLU A 679 -27.55 -48.51 6.54
CA GLU A 679 -26.94 -49.57 5.69
C GLU A 679 -26.24 -50.68 6.50
N LEU A 680 -26.07 -50.50 7.83
CA LEU A 680 -25.55 -51.50 8.79
C LEU A 680 -26.68 -52.30 9.41
#